data_AF-A0A522WGB2-F1
#
_entry.id   AF-A0A522WGB2-F1
#
_cell.length_a   1.000
_cell.length_b   1.000
_cell.length_c   1.000
_cell.angle_alpha   90.00
_cell.angle_beta   90.00
_cell.angle_gamma   90.00
#
_symmetry.space_group_name_H-M   'P 1'
#
loop_
_entity.id
_entity.type
_entity.pdbx_description
1 polymer ?
#
loop_
_entity_poly.entity_id
_entity_poly.type
_entity_poly.pdbx_seq_one_letter_code
_entity_poly.pdbx_strand_id
1 'polypeptide(L)'
;MDPVTANITLKGKDGAVTVKATRMFFSPNRCFSFDGSEEEARCFELIAEFLSDKPGLALYGIGRFLTSLLDQLPGLLSNVKCIIDDAPEHGQAGFKGLPVTTPDKLPAEIETVFLCETLAIRLNRMRQKLGAGIEALDPGLLKSIAFDEIPPRAWKPFVDSIYPIDIPDIEFQPGQDLILIDCPSRNMALMPNGLAYVHNALKETGIKFQTVDLDIILYHRFHMYRLFDAPDHIIANNGYEVPEDPWLAEYCEEWTKAKLVDYFQPEIEDIVSKLVKAAPKILALSLQACNLAFAREIVKGVKKALPDTLILVGGYSCYQPSIGRRVFPESDYMIIGEADLVIGPLVKKLAAGERPTNQNGVFSRFDSPDYVFKPGEAPQDLDSLQMIKYDWVKSLDLYRNHNHYRLTPIIASRGCRWSRCNFCAERLFWRHRSPKLVVDEFEWLADNGCDLFMFNESDLNGSVENLLDICDEIIRRKLKIRLSGQLRIHKSIDRSFFDRLKTAGFISLRFGVDAWAENTLRLQKKGYQRQVIAANLKDCHEAGIYTEVNTVIGVPGETDEDIEQTITEIIACKAHIGRVASINPLVLFIGSVYWDEPEKHGIHFRTDKKGLYDKYPSVIPSNLWYSEEPYIDEHVRQDRFKRIVLELQKNGFDLSDYAKKVVEDVKSGKGAEKSARPDADEFQTADVQASSAINNGALQAERKEYDDKRRIVFRFGNEFYGTEDTGQISAATFADGVLATKTTGQFQEYLSIQARVSRYLSRSIEVLRTEGLGAFVDKVGKRLKPTQKEHFVLDSTGVSGLEKNYPIAMHMLNDGFNGYNIIKAGSGFFGIKHGYPFDFEKADTGQTEPGVCFKGKTVKEVEARILASLNK
;
A
#
# COMPACT_ATOMS: atom_id res chain seq x y z
N MET A 1 -4.56 -0.71 -1.86
CA MET A 1 -4.49 -1.62 -3.03
C MET A 1 -5.88 -2.10 -3.31
N ASP A 2 -6.30 -2.07 -4.57
CA ASP A 2 -7.66 -2.47 -4.92
C ASP A 2 -7.80 -4.00 -4.94
N PRO A 3 -8.94 -4.54 -4.48
CA PRO A 3 -9.24 -5.95 -4.66
C PRO A 3 -9.16 -6.35 -6.14
N VAL A 4 -8.70 -7.58 -6.40
CA VAL A 4 -8.67 -8.11 -7.76
C VAL A 4 -10.12 -8.32 -8.21
N THR A 5 -10.57 -7.55 -9.19
CA THR A 5 -11.91 -7.69 -9.76
C THR A 5 -11.86 -8.32 -11.14
N ALA A 6 -12.87 -9.11 -11.44
CA ALA A 6 -13.11 -9.73 -12.73
C ALA A 6 -14.62 -9.60 -12.99
N ASN A 7 -15.03 -9.40 -14.24
CA ASN A 7 -16.37 -9.83 -14.58
C ASN A 7 -16.48 -11.32 -14.41
N ILE A 8 -17.70 -11.80 -14.19
CA ILE A 8 -18.02 -13.20 -14.09
C ILE A 8 -19.32 -13.51 -14.82
N THR A 9 -19.25 -14.35 -15.85
CA THR A 9 -20.44 -14.78 -16.62
C THR A 9 -21.08 -15.99 -15.93
N LEU A 10 -22.17 -15.75 -15.20
CA LEU A 10 -22.99 -16.76 -14.55
C LEU A 10 -23.94 -17.38 -15.55
N LYS A 11 -23.92 -18.70 -15.73
CA LYS A 11 -24.89 -19.38 -16.59
C LYS A 11 -26.02 -19.93 -15.71
N GLY A 12 -27.17 -19.28 -15.75
CA GLY A 12 -28.41 -19.76 -15.13
C GLY A 12 -29.31 -20.47 -16.13
N LYS A 13 -30.43 -21.00 -15.65
CA LYS A 13 -31.44 -21.65 -16.50
C LYS A 13 -32.10 -20.68 -17.50
N ASP A 14 -32.08 -19.38 -17.22
CA ASP A 14 -32.72 -18.32 -18.02
C ASP A 14 -31.74 -17.48 -18.87
N GLY A 15 -30.46 -17.87 -18.95
CA GLY A 15 -29.44 -17.17 -19.74
C GLY A 15 -28.12 -16.97 -19.01
N ALA A 16 -27.19 -16.28 -19.67
CA ALA A 16 -25.91 -15.91 -19.10
C ALA A 16 -25.95 -14.45 -18.61
N VAL A 17 -25.62 -14.22 -17.33
CA VAL A 17 -25.53 -12.88 -16.72
C VAL A 17 -24.07 -12.60 -16.39
N THR A 18 -23.54 -11.46 -16.84
CA THR A 18 -22.17 -11.03 -16.52
C THR A 18 -22.20 -10.04 -15.36
N VAL A 19 -21.55 -10.37 -14.24
CA VAL A 19 -21.50 -9.57 -13.00
C VAL A 19 -20.08 -9.11 -12.71
N LYS A 20 -19.88 -7.92 -12.12
CA LYS A 20 -18.57 -7.51 -11.59
C LYS A 20 -18.35 -8.20 -10.25
N ALA A 21 -17.35 -9.07 -10.19
CA ALA A 21 -17.00 -9.87 -9.03
C ALA A 21 -15.58 -9.55 -8.53
N THR A 22 -15.35 -9.77 -7.25
CA THR A 22 -14.09 -9.57 -6.56
C THR A 22 -13.53 -10.92 -6.19
N ARG A 23 -12.30 -11.25 -6.55
CA ARG A 23 -11.66 -12.50 -6.10
C ARG A 23 -11.66 -12.53 -4.58
N MET A 24 -11.92 -13.68 -3.98
CA MET A 24 -12.05 -13.86 -2.53
C MET A 24 -10.97 -14.82 -2.00
N PHE A 25 -10.56 -14.53 -0.77
CA PHE A 25 -9.69 -15.32 0.07
C PHE A 25 -10.51 -15.90 1.22
N PHE A 26 -10.30 -17.18 1.53
CA PHE A 26 -10.87 -17.82 2.72
C PHE A 26 -9.92 -17.64 3.90
N SER A 27 -10.41 -17.00 4.96
CA SER A 27 -9.70 -16.79 6.21
C SER A 27 -10.22 -17.76 7.28
N PRO A 28 -9.42 -18.77 7.66
CA PRO A 28 -9.67 -19.57 8.85
C PRO A 28 -9.91 -18.72 10.10
N ASN A 29 -9.13 -17.65 10.29
CA ASN A 29 -9.27 -16.77 11.45
C ASN A 29 -10.64 -16.09 11.52
N ARG A 30 -11.18 -15.67 10.38
CA ARG A 30 -12.53 -15.09 10.35
C ARG A 30 -13.63 -16.17 10.41
N CYS A 31 -13.33 -17.42 10.05
CA CYS A 31 -14.23 -18.56 10.18
C CYS A 31 -14.43 -18.96 11.65
N PHE A 32 -13.34 -19.00 12.42
CA PHE A 32 -13.33 -19.43 13.82
C PHE A 32 -13.07 -18.22 14.74
N SER A 33 -14.13 -17.52 15.14
CA SER A 33 -14.07 -16.38 16.08
C SER A 33 -14.04 -16.83 17.53
N PHE A 34 -14.34 -18.11 17.78
CA PHE A 34 -14.47 -18.71 19.08
C PHE A 34 -15.57 -18.05 19.93
N ASP A 35 -16.68 -17.72 19.27
CA ASP A 35 -17.89 -17.18 19.89
C ASP A 35 -18.91 -18.26 20.29
N GLY A 36 -18.65 -19.52 19.89
CA GLY A 36 -19.54 -20.66 20.16
C GLY A 36 -20.79 -20.68 19.27
N SER A 37 -20.77 -19.97 18.14
CA SER A 37 -21.85 -20.02 17.14
C SER A 37 -22.05 -21.43 16.58
N GLU A 38 -23.29 -21.76 16.20
CA GLU A 38 -23.64 -23.05 15.58
C GLU A 38 -22.88 -23.27 14.26
N GLU A 39 -22.67 -22.20 13.48
CA GLU A 39 -21.87 -22.23 12.23
C GLU A 39 -20.42 -22.66 12.50
N GLU A 40 -19.83 -22.14 13.57
CA GLU A 40 -18.46 -22.48 13.96
C GLU A 40 -18.37 -23.92 14.48
N ALA A 41 -19.33 -24.34 15.31
CA ALA A 41 -19.42 -25.71 15.79
C ALA A 41 -19.51 -26.70 14.63
N ARG A 42 -20.36 -26.39 13.63
CA ARG A 42 -20.47 -27.21 12.43
C ARG A 42 -19.16 -27.29 11.64
N CYS A 43 -18.42 -26.19 11.54
CA CYS A 43 -17.09 -26.19 10.91
C CYS A 43 -16.08 -27.10 11.66
N PHE A 44 -16.08 -27.09 13.00
CA PHE A 44 -15.26 -28.00 13.79
C PHE A 44 -15.66 -29.47 13.57
N GLU A 45 -16.96 -29.75 13.52
CA GLU A 45 -17.47 -31.10 13.24
C GLU A 45 -16.96 -31.64 11.90
N LEU A 46 -17.09 -30.85 10.85
CA LEU A 46 -16.68 -31.22 9.49
C LEU A 46 -15.18 -31.48 9.39
N ILE A 47 -14.37 -30.64 10.05
CA ILE A 47 -12.92 -30.84 10.12
C ILE A 47 -12.61 -32.17 10.81
N ALA A 48 -13.21 -32.43 11.97
CA ALA A 48 -12.94 -33.64 12.73
C ALA A 48 -13.47 -34.91 12.04
N GLU A 49 -14.65 -34.87 11.40
CA GLU A 49 -15.17 -35.95 10.55
C GLU A 49 -14.14 -36.29 9.47
N PHE A 50 -13.61 -35.29 8.76
CA PHE A 50 -12.59 -35.50 7.74
C PHE A 50 -11.27 -36.05 8.28
N LEU A 51 -10.84 -35.60 9.46
CA LEU A 51 -9.60 -36.05 10.10
C LEU A 51 -9.71 -37.44 10.74
N SER A 52 -10.91 -37.90 11.07
CA SER A 52 -11.12 -39.19 11.75
C SER A 52 -10.65 -40.39 10.92
N ASP A 53 -10.61 -40.24 9.59
CA ASP A 53 -10.19 -41.30 8.66
C ASP A 53 -8.74 -41.15 8.19
N LYS A 54 -7.98 -40.17 8.71
CA LYS A 54 -6.60 -39.92 8.29
C LYS A 54 -5.62 -40.86 9.01
N PRO A 55 -4.82 -41.67 8.30
CA PRO A 55 -3.80 -42.51 8.91
C PRO A 55 -2.66 -41.66 9.48
N GLY A 56 -2.04 -42.12 10.57
CA GLY A 56 -0.84 -41.47 11.12
C GLY A 56 -1.05 -40.00 11.51
N LEU A 57 -2.26 -39.62 11.97
CA LEU A 57 -2.61 -38.23 12.24
C LEU A 57 -1.86 -37.67 13.46
N ALA A 58 -1.22 -36.51 13.28
CA ALA A 58 -0.74 -35.65 14.36
C ALA A 58 -1.41 -34.28 14.31
N LEU A 59 -1.57 -33.64 15.48
CA LEU A 59 -2.12 -32.30 15.60
C LEU A 59 -1.02 -31.33 16.04
N TYR A 60 -0.84 -30.22 15.31
CA TYR A 60 0.21 -29.25 15.59
C TYR A 60 -0.37 -27.98 16.19
N GLY A 61 0.11 -27.59 17.38
CA GLY A 61 -0.21 -26.32 18.04
C GLY A 61 -1.15 -26.52 19.21
N ILE A 62 -0.74 -26.10 20.41
CA ILE A 62 -1.48 -26.30 21.67
C ILE A 62 -2.43 -25.15 22.04
N GLY A 63 -2.92 -24.44 21.02
CA GLY A 63 -3.71 -23.22 21.20
C GLY A 63 -5.21 -23.45 21.48
N ARG A 64 -5.94 -22.32 21.46
CA ARG A 64 -7.40 -22.29 21.60
C ARG A 64 -8.10 -23.16 20.55
N PHE A 65 -7.61 -23.16 19.31
CA PHE A 65 -8.17 -23.97 18.24
C PHE A 65 -8.14 -25.46 18.55
N LEU A 66 -6.98 -26.01 18.95
CA LEU A 66 -6.86 -27.42 19.33
C LEU A 66 -7.81 -27.76 20.49
N THR A 67 -7.86 -26.89 21.50
CA THR A 67 -8.71 -27.10 22.67
C THR A 67 -10.18 -27.17 22.28
N SER A 68 -10.66 -26.20 21.50
CA SER A 68 -12.05 -26.17 20.99
C SER A 68 -12.36 -27.35 20.08
N LEU A 69 -11.46 -27.73 19.17
CA LEU A 69 -11.63 -28.90 18.30
C LEU A 69 -11.82 -30.19 19.12
N LEU A 70 -10.97 -30.40 20.13
CA LEU A 70 -11.02 -31.62 20.96
C LEU A 70 -12.19 -31.62 21.94
N ASP A 71 -12.64 -30.46 22.42
CA ASP A 71 -13.78 -30.35 23.32
C ASP A 71 -15.10 -30.67 22.61
N GLN A 72 -15.22 -30.27 21.33
CA GLN A 72 -16.41 -30.60 20.53
C GLN A 72 -16.43 -32.06 20.09
N LEU A 73 -15.27 -32.67 19.82
CA LEU A 73 -15.20 -34.04 19.33
C LEU A 73 -14.10 -34.87 20.01
N PRO A 74 -14.33 -35.33 21.26
CA PRO A 74 -13.36 -36.11 22.01
C PRO A 74 -13.03 -37.47 21.35
N GLY A 75 -13.88 -37.97 20.45
CA GLY A 75 -13.64 -39.19 19.68
C GLY A 75 -12.41 -39.12 18.77
N LEU A 76 -12.04 -37.91 18.33
CA LEU A 76 -10.87 -37.68 17.48
C LEU A 76 -9.55 -38.12 18.15
N LEU A 77 -9.48 -38.02 19.49
CA LEU A 77 -8.29 -38.40 20.28
C LEU A 77 -7.85 -39.86 20.03
N SER A 78 -8.79 -40.74 19.70
CA SER A 78 -8.50 -42.15 19.46
C SER A 78 -7.67 -42.40 18.19
N ASN A 79 -7.71 -41.47 17.22
CA ASN A 79 -6.95 -41.56 15.97
C ASN A 79 -5.64 -40.76 15.99
N VAL A 80 -5.51 -39.78 16.90
CA VAL A 80 -4.31 -38.92 17.00
C VAL A 80 -3.16 -39.68 17.64
N LYS A 81 -1.99 -39.66 16.99
CA LYS A 81 -0.77 -40.34 17.48
C LYS A 81 0.03 -39.48 18.44
N CYS A 82 0.17 -38.19 18.14
CA CYS A 82 0.89 -37.24 18.98
C CYS A 82 0.42 -35.80 18.73
N ILE A 83 0.75 -34.94 19.69
CA ILE A 83 0.65 -33.49 19.55
C ILE A 83 2.03 -32.94 19.23
N ILE A 84 2.10 -31.96 18.32
CA ILE A 84 3.32 -31.26 17.95
C ILE A 84 3.27 -29.88 18.62
N ASP A 85 4.34 -29.50 19.29
CA ASP A 85 4.51 -28.19 19.93
C ASP A 85 5.94 -27.66 19.70
N ASP A 86 6.05 -26.36 19.48
CA ASP A 86 7.33 -25.69 19.22
C ASP A 86 8.18 -25.53 20.49
N ALA A 87 7.52 -25.40 21.63
CA ALA A 87 8.17 -25.22 22.93
C ALA A 87 7.45 -26.09 23.96
N PRO A 88 7.75 -27.41 24.03
CA PRO A 88 7.02 -28.34 24.88
C PRO A 88 7.27 -28.04 26.36
N GLU A 89 6.51 -27.10 26.92
CA GLU A 89 6.48 -26.82 28.36
C GLU A 89 5.91 -28.02 29.14
N HIS A 90 5.15 -28.88 28.46
CA HIS A 90 4.40 -30.03 28.99
C HIS A 90 5.23 -31.32 29.05
N GLY A 91 6.56 -31.25 29.17
CA GLY A 91 7.48 -32.39 29.11
C GLY A 91 6.97 -33.66 29.81
N GLN A 92 7.11 -34.82 29.17
CA GLN A 92 6.72 -36.19 29.59
C GLN A 92 5.28 -36.44 30.09
N ALA A 93 4.51 -35.44 30.53
CA ALA A 93 3.15 -35.60 31.05
C ALA A 93 2.08 -35.73 29.96
N GLY A 94 2.42 -35.39 28.71
CA GLY A 94 1.52 -35.45 27.56
C GLY A 94 0.45 -34.35 27.58
N PHE A 95 -0.24 -34.16 26.45
CA PHE A 95 -1.39 -33.25 26.34
C PHE A 95 -2.67 -34.07 26.21
N LYS A 96 -3.58 -33.95 27.18
CA LYS A 96 -4.81 -34.79 27.27
C LYS A 96 -4.52 -36.31 27.10
N GLY A 97 -3.37 -36.78 27.60
CA GLY A 97 -2.95 -38.19 27.52
C GLY A 97 -2.20 -38.61 26.25
N LEU A 98 -1.99 -37.70 25.30
CA LEU A 98 -1.20 -37.94 24.08
C LEU A 98 0.27 -37.52 24.25
N PRO A 99 1.23 -38.21 23.62
CA PRO A 99 2.63 -37.78 23.62
C PRO A 99 2.78 -36.45 22.89
N VAL A 100 3.66 -35.58 23.39
CA VAL A 100 4.01 -34.29 22.78
C VAL A 100 5.41 -34.40 22.17
N THR A 101 5.57 -34.01 20.91
CA THR A 101 6.85 -33.98 20.18
C THR A 101 7.08 -32.61 19.54
N THR A 102 8.27 -32.42 18.96
CA THR A 102 8.63 -31.24 18.18
C THR A 102 8.61 -31.56 16.68
N PRO A 103 8.47 -30.56 15.78
CA PRO A 103 8.39 -30.80 14.33
C PRO A 103 9.59 -31.57 13.74
N ASP A 104 10.77 -31.44 14.34
CA ASP A 104 12.01 -32.12 13.95
C ASP A 104 12.12 -33.56 14.47
N LYS A 105 11.22 -33.98 15.35
CA LYS A 105 11.22 -35.31 16.00
C LYS A 105 9.92 -36.07 15.78
N LEU A 106 9.35 -35.92 14.58
CA LEU A 106 8.13 -36.64 14.23
C LEU A 106 8.37 -38.15 14.14
N PRO A 107 7.51 -38.98 14.75
CA PRO A 107 7.54 -40.42 14.56
C PRO A 107 7.40 -40.79 13.07
N ALA A 108 8.03 -41.88 12.65
CA ALA A 108 8.06 -42.29 11.24
C ALA A 108 6.67 -42.71 10.71
N GLU A 109 5.76 -43.07 11.61
CA GLU A 109 4.36 -43.41 11.32
C GLU A 109 3.45 -42.19 11.08
N ILE A 110 3.96 -40.96 11.21
CA ILE A 110 3.18 -39.74 10.93
C ILE A 110 3.19 -39.47 9.43
N GLU A 111 2.00 -39.52 8.82
CA GLU A 111 1.79 -39.24 7.40
C GLU A 111 1.08 -37.89 7.20
N THR A 112 0.14 -37.56 8.09
CA THR A 112 -0.69 -36.36 8.01
C THR A 112 -0.54 -35.54 9.29
N VAL A 113 -0.30 -34.24 9.12
CA VAL A 113 -0.29 -33.26 10.22
C VAL A 113 -1.38 -32.24 9.98
N PHE A 114 -2.28 -32.07 10.95
CA PHE A 114 -3.26 -30.99 10.93
C PHE A 114 -2.78 -29.81 11.80
N LEU A 115 -2.68 -28.63 11.20
CA LEU A 115 -2.25 -27.39 11.82
C LEU A 115 -3.42 -26.77 12.58
N CYS A 116 -3.38 -26.83 13.92
CA CYS A 116 -4.41 -26.30 14.81
C CYS A 116 -4.22 -24.80 15.07
N GLU A 117 -4.27 -24.00 14.01
CA GLU A 117 -4.08 -22.55 14.04
C GLU A 117 -4.94 -21.91 12.94
N THR A 118 -5.29 -20.64 13.12
CA THR A 118 -6.21 -19.92 12.20
C THR A 118 -5.57 -18.70 11.57
N LEU A 119 -4.55 -18.11 12.23
CA LEU A 119 -3.83 -16.96 11.70
C LEU A 119 -2.92 -17.35 10.53
N ALA A 120 -3.06 -16.66 9.41
CA ALA A 120 -2.36 -16.98 8.16
C ALA A 120 -0.83 -17.00 8.32
N ILE A 121 -0.27 -16.06 9.09
CA ILE A 121 1.18 -16.02 9.34
C ILE A 121 1.67 -17.22 10.14
N ARG A 122 0.92 -17.66 11.13
CA ARG A 122 1.31 -18.79 11.99
C ARG A 122 1.12 -20.11 11.26
N LEU A 123 0.05 -20.26 10.49
CA LEU A 123 -0.16 -21.40 9.58
C LEU A 123 1.00 -21.56 8.60
N ASN A 124 1.40 -20.46 7.93
CA ASN A 124 2.53 -20.49 7.00
C ASN A 124 3.83 -20.92 7.69
N ARG A 125 4.10 -20.44 8.91
CA ARG A 125 5.27 -20.82 9.71
C ARG A 125 5.26 -22.29 10.12
N MET A 126 4.14 -22.76 10.66
CA MET A 126 4.01 -24.17 11.06
C MET A 126 4.23 -25.09 9.86
N ARG A 127 3.70 -24.73 8.69
CA ARG A 127 3.91 -25.49 7.46
C ARG A 127 5.38 -25.54 7.04
N GLN A 128 6.12 -24.44 7.17
CA GLN A 128 7.55 -24.38 6.84
C GLN A 128 8.44 -25.24 7.76
N LYS A 129 7.98 -25.52 8.99
CA LYS A 129 8.71 -26.36 9.96
C LYS A 129 8.53 -27.86 9.72
N LEU A 130 7.54 -28.26 8.92
CA LEU A 130 7.31 -29.66 8.60
C LEU A 130 8.25 -30.14 7.49
N GLY A 131 8.74 -31.38 7.63
CA GLY A 131 9.62 -32.00 6.64
C GLY A 131 8.93 -32.34 5.32
N ALA A 132 9.71 -32.51 4.26
CA ALA A 132 9.21 -32.96 2.97
C ALA A 132 8.57 -34.36 3.09
N GLY A 133 7.38 -34.54 2.49
CA GLY A 133 6.65 -35.82 2.50
C GLY A 133 5.52 -35.92 3.52
N ILE A 134 5.39 -34.96 4.43
CA ILE A 134 4.24 -34.86 5.36
C ILE A 134 3.08 -34.13 4.66
N GLU A 135 1.88 -34.71 4.70
CA GLU A 135 0.65 -34.02 4.28
C GLU A 135 0.26 -32.99 5.36
N ALA A 136 0.51 -31.70 5.09
CA ALA A 136 0.10 -30.61 5.99
C ALA A 136 -1.30 -30.11 5.64
N LEU A 137 -2.26 -30.38 6.51
CA LEU A 137 -3.65 -29.90 6.43
C LEU A 137 -3.87 -28.77 7.43
N ASP A 138 -4.80 -27.87 7.14
CA ASP A 138 -5.20 -26.78 8.05
C ASP A 138 -6.69 -26.49 7.86
N PRO A 139 -7.30 -25.58 8.65
CA PRO A 139 -8.74 -25.32 8.53
C PRO A 139 -9.15 -24.78 7.15
N GLY A 140 -8.19 -24.33 6.32
CA GLY A 140 -8.32 -24.06 4.89
C GLY A 140 -8.93 -25.20 4.07
N LEU A 141 -8.85 -26.45 4.56
CA LEU A 141 -9.45 -27.62 3.93
C LEU A 141 -10.97 -27.54 3.80
N LEU A 142 -11.64 -26.72 4.63
CA LEU A 142 -13.09 -26.51 4.57
C LEU A 142 -13.54 -26.08 3.17
N LYS A 143 -12.72 -25.30 2.45
CA LYS A 143 -12.99 -24.91 1.05
C LYS A 143 -13.22 -26.10 0.12
N SER A 144 -12.61 -27.23 0.42
CA SER A 144 -12.64 -28.44 -0.40
C SER A 144 -13.68 -29.44 0.05
N ILE A 145 -13.90 -29.58 1.36
CA ILE A 145 -14.78 -30.62 1.92
C ILE A 145 -16.20 -30.13 2.19
N ALA A 146 -16.37 -28.84 2.47
CA ALA A 146 -17.63 -28.28 2.93
C ALA A 146 -17.72 -26.77 2.66
N PHE A 147 -17.46 -26.36 1.41
CA PHE A 147 -17.54 -24.95 0.99
C PHE A 147 -18.86 -24.29 1.40
N ASP A 148 -19.95 -25.05 1.29
CA ASP A 148 -21.29 -24.60 1.61
C ASP A 148 -21.46 -24.27 3.10
N GLU A 149 -20.72 -24.90 4.00
CA GLU A 149 -20.86 -24.73 5.44
C GLU A 149 -20.01 -23.58 5.99
N ILE A 150 -19.19 -22.95 5.13
CA ILE A 150 -18.30 -21.86 5.53
C ILE A 150 -19.12 -20.59 5.79
N PRO A 151 -19.00 -19.98 6.98
CA PRO A 151 -19.74 -18.78 7.31
C PRO A 151 -19.26 -17.57 6.47
N PRO A 152 -20.16 -16.63 6.14
CA PRO A 152 -19.86 -15.42 5.35
C PRO A 152 -18.62 -14.68 5.75
N ARG A 153 -18.53 -14.47 7.06
CA ARG A 153 -17.48 -13.68 7.69
C ARG A 153 -16.11 -14.24 7.35
N ALA A 154 -15.98 -15.52 7.02
CA ALA A 154 -14.71 -16.15 6.66
C ALA A 154 -14.13 -15.68 5.32
N TRP A 155 -14.93 -15.06 4.44
CA TRP A 155 -14.48 -14.63 3.11
C TRP A 155 -14.05 -13.17 3.10
N LYS A 156 -12.86 -12.91 2.56
CA LYS A 156 -12.28 -11.57 2.42
C LYS A 156 -11.90 -11.27 0.98
N PRO A 157 -12.03 -10.04 0.47
CA PRO A 157 -11.50 -9.69 -0.84
C PRO A 157 -10.01 -10.02 -0.94
N PHE A 158 -9.65 -10.75 -1.99
CA PHE A 158 -8.27 -11.04 -2.33
C PHE A 158 -7.62 -9.78 -2.90
N VAL A 159 -6.45 -9.46 -2.34
CA VAL A 159 -5.60 -8.37 -2.80
C VAL A 159 -4.30 -9.01 -3.30
N ASP A 160 -3.89 -8.65 -4.51
CA ASP A 160 -2.61 -9.10 -5.07
C ASP A 160 -1.46 -8.57 -4.20
N SER A 161 -0.65 -9.47 -3.67
CA SER A 161 0.39 -9.14 -2.69
C SER A 161 1.54 -10.12 -2.74
N ILE A 162 2.67 -9.75 -2.13
CA ILE A 162 3.87 -10.59 -2.11
C ILE A 162 3.70 -11.88 -1.29
N TYR A 163 2.66 -11.99 -0.45
CA TYR A 163 2.53 -13.09 0.50
C TYR A 163 2.06 -14.40 -0.17
N PRO A 164 2.53 -15.56 0.32
CA PRO A 164 3.44 -15.74 1.45
C PRO A 164 4.92 -15.49 1.09
N ILE A 165 5.66 -14.88 2.01
CA ILE A 165 7.13 -14.82 2.01
C ILE A 165 7.67 -15.39 3.32
N ASP A 166 8.98 -15.69 3.37
CA ASP A 166 9.65 -16.10 4.62
C ASP A 166 9.83 -14.89 5.54
N ILE A 167 9.04 -14.82 6.61
CA ILE A 167 9.08 -13.75 7.62
C ILE A 167 9.68 -14.32 8.90
N PRO A 168 10.87 -13.86 9.33
CA PRO A 168 11.54 -14.44 10.49
C PRO A 168 10.72 -14.24 11.77
N ASP A 169 10.99 -15.09 12.75
CA ASP A 169 10.54 -14.86 14.11
C ASP A 169 11.36 -13.77 14.78
N ILE A 170 10.71 -13.05 15.70
CA ILE A 170 11.41 -12.16 16.61
C ILE A 170 12.10 -13.05 17.62
N GLU A 171 13.41 -13.19 17.48
CA GLU A 171 14.26 -13.97 18.36
C GLU A 171 15.55 -13.22 18.69
N PHE A 172 15.97 -13.34 19.95
CA PHE A 172 17.18 -12.73 20.46
C PHE A 172 18.07 -13.82 21.03
N GLN A 173 19.28 -13.93 20.51
CA GLN A 173 20.24 -14.94 20.96
C GLN A 173 20.76 -14.56 22.36
N PRO A 174 20.87 -15.51 23.30
CA PRO A 174 21.44 -15.23 24.61
C PRO A 174 22.96 -15.00 24.52
N GLY A 175 23.50 -14.26 25.48
CA GLY A 175 24.96 -14.07 25.62
C GLY A 175 25.58 -13.13 24.58
N GLN A 176 24.78 -12.27 23.96
CA GLN A 176 25.24 -11.17 23.11
C GLN A 176 25.81 -10.05 23.98
N ASP A 177 26.96 -9.49 23.57
CA ASP A 177 27.44 -8.24 24.15
C ASP A 177 26.52 -7.09 23.74
N LEU A 178 26.02 -7.11 22.49
CA LEU A 178 25.16 -6.07 21.93
C LEU A 178 24.02 -6.66 21.09
N ILE A 179 22.80 -6.18 21.32
CA ILE A 179 21.68 -6.38 20.39
C ILE A 179 21.32 -5.04 19.79
N LEU A 180 21.42 -4.93 18.47
CA LEU A 180 21.05 -3.74 17.69
C LEU A 180 19.67 -3.93 17.08
N ILE A 181 18.74 -3.04 17.40
CA ILE A 181 17.37 -3.08 16.86
C ILE A 181 17.00 -1.81 16.07
N ASP A 182 16.22 -1.99 15.01
CA ASP A 182 15.50 -0.92 14.32
C ASP A 182 14.01 -1.10 14.61
N CYS A 183 13.39 -0.09 15.22
CA CYS A 183 11.99 -0.12 15.66
C CYS A 183 11.07 0.54 14.63
N PRO A 184 9.80 0.11 14.55
CA PRO A 184 8.85 0.75 13.66
C PRO A 184 8.38 2.12 14.14
N SER A 185 7.88 2.96 13.24
CA SER A 185 7.97 2.80 11.78
C SER A 185 9.24 3.45 11.25
N ARG A 186 9.88 2.83 10.26
CA ARG A 186 10.70 3.55 9.28
C ARG A 186 9.96 3.46 7.95
N ASN A 187 9.89 4.57 7.19
CA ASN A 187 9.22 4.57 5.89
C ASN A 187 9.75 3.42 5.01
N MET A 188 8.91 2.41 4.78
CA MET A 188 9.31 1.10 4.24
C MET A 188 9.79 1.16 2.80
N ALA A 189 9.52 2.27 2.10
CA ALA A 189 10.09 2.50 0.79
C ALA A 189 11.63 2.53 0.78
N LEU A 190 12.31 2.57 1.93
CA LEU A 190 13.78 2.66 1.98
C LEU A 190 14.37 1.62 2.95
N MET A 191 15.18 0.70 2.42
CA MET A 191 15.98 -0.24 3.24
C MET A 191 16.89 0.50 4.25
N PRO A 192 17.22 -0.11 5.41
CA PRO A 192 17.89 0.58 6.52
C PRO A 192 19.41 0.74 6.29
N ASN A 193 19.82 1.60 5.35
CA ASN A 193 21.25 1.79 5.02
C ASN A 193 22.10 2.21 6.22
N GLY A 194 21.60 3.12 7.06
CA GLY A 194 22.31 3.54 8.27
C GLY A 194 22.58 2.38 9.23
N LEU A 195 21.58 1.51 9.43
CA LEU A 195 21.72 0.29 10.23
C LEU A 195 22.77 -0.64 9.64
N ALA A 196 22.83 -0.74 8.32
CA ALA A 196 23.76 -1.61 7.62
C ALA A 196 25.21 -1.15 7.70
N TYR A 197 25.46 0.16 7.61
CA TYR A 197 26.79 0.72 7.86
C TYR A 197 27.24 0.48 9.31
N VAL A 198 26.33 0.66 10.28
CA VAL A 198 26.60 0.33 11.68
C VAL A 198 26.90 -1.16 11.84
N HIS A 199 26.14 -2.03 11.20
CA HIS A 199 26.38 -3.48 11.21
C HIS A 199 27.78 -3.82 10.66
N ASN A 200 28.20 -3.19 9.57
CA ASN A 200 29.57 -3.34 9.04
C ASN A 200 30.62 -2.93 10.07
N ALA A 201 30.46 -1.76 10.70
CA ALA A 201 31.39 -1.29 11.74
C ALA A 201 31.45 -2.26 12.95
N LEU A 202 30.32 -2.87 13.34
CA LEU A 202 30.27 -3.83 14.43
C LEU A 202 31.02 -5.13 14.11
N LYS A 203 31.00 -5.61 12.86
CA LYS A 203 31.76 -6.81 12.43
C LYS A 203 33.26 -6.67 12.69
N GLU A 204 33.80 -5.46 12.61
CA GLU A 204 35.24 -5.18 12.82
C GLU A 204 35.63 -5.15 14.31
N THR A 205 34.66 -5.24 15.21
CA THR A 205 34.93 -5.10 16.65
C THR A 205 35.30 -6.39 17.35
N GLY A 206 34.87 -7.54 16.82
CA GLY A 206 35.00 -8.85 17.48
C GLY A 206 34.09 -9.07 18.68
N ILE A 207 33.20 -8.13 19.02
CA ILE A 207 32.17 -8.36 20.06
C ILE A 207 31.12 -9.35 19.54
N LYS A 208 30.43 -10.03 20.44
CA LYS A 208 29.23 -10.81 20.06
C LYS A 208 28.07 -9.85 19.89
N PHE A 209 27.54 -9.74 18.68
CA PHE A 209 26.36 -8.92 18.44
C PHE A 209 25.33 -9.59 17.54
N GLN A 210 24.09 -9.12 17.66
CA GLN A 210 22.98 -9.48 16.78
C GLN A 210 22.31 -8.21 16.28
N THR A 211 21.97 -8.16 14.99
CA THR A 211 21.11 -7.12 14.42
C THR A 211 19.73 -7.70 14.15
N VAL A 212 18.68 -6.99 14.57
CA VAL A 212 17.29 -7.39 14.35
C VAL A 212 16.48 -6.18 13.86
N ASP A 213 15.98 -6.27 12.64
CA ASP A 213 15.10 -5.25 12.07
C ASP A 213 13.65 -5.57 12.47
N LEU A 214 13.19 -5.00 13.59
CA LEU A 214 11.83 -5.23 14.09
C LEU A 214 10.80 -4.54 13.21
N ASP A 215 11.17 -3.41 12.61
CA ASP A 215 10.34 -2.62 11.72
C ASP A 215 9.80 -3.47 10.55
N ILE A 216 10.68 -4.14 9.79
CA ILE A 216 10.24 -4.97 8.66
C ILE A 216 9.46 -6.23 9.08
N ILE A 217 9.81 -6.83 10.22
CA ILE A 217 9.10 -8.01 10.73
C ILE A 217 7.67 -7.63 11.13
N LEU A 218 7.50 -6.52 11.83
CA LEU A 218 6.21 -6.02 12.29
C LEU A 218 5.37 -5.50 11.12
N TYR A 219 5.99 -4.86 10.11
CA TYR A 219 5.33 -4.49 8.86
C TYR A 219 4.64 -5.69 8.20
N HIS A 220 5.38 -6.79 8.03
CA HIS A 220 4.80 -7.98 7.41
C HIS A 220 3.77 -8.68 8.27
N ARG A 221 3.99 -8.75 9.60
CA ARG A 221 2.99 -9.28 10.54
C ARG A 221 1.68 -8.51 10.46
N PHE A 222 1.77 -7.18 10.50
CA PHE A 222 0.61 -6.30 10.38
C PHE A 222 -0.11 -6.50 9.04
N HIS A 223 0.60 -6.48 7.92
CA HIS A 223 -0.06 -6.59 6.61
C HIS A 223 -0.59 -8.00 6.33
N MET A 224 0.06 -9.06 6.80
CA MET A 224 -0.53 -10.39 6.71
C MET A 224 -1.82 -10.48 7.52
N TYR A 225 -1.81 -10.00 8.77
CA TYR A 225 -3.02 -9.95 9.57
C TYR A 225 -4.10 -9.11 8.87
N ARG A 226 -3.76 -7.88 8.46
CA ARG A 226 -4.69 -6.97 7.77
C ARG A 226 -5.26 -7.58 6.50
N LEU A 227 -4.44 -8.19 5.64
CA LEU A 227 -4.90 -8.67 4.33
C LEU A 227 -5.66 -10.00 4.42
N PHE A 228 -5.31 -10.87 5.36
CA PHE A 228 -5.86 -12.23 5.42
C PHE A 228 -6.83 -12.46 6.57
N ASP A 229 -6.63 -11.85 7.74
CA ASP A 229 -7.26 -12.29 8.98
C ASP A 229 -8.11 -11.22 9.67
N ALA A 230 -7.78 -9.95 9.47
CA ALA A 230 -8.40 -8.85 10.18
C ALA A 230 -9.86 -8.61 9.73
N PRO A 231 -10.67 -7.99 10.60
CA PRO A 231 -11.88 -7.29 10.16
C PRO A 231 -11.56 -6.23 9.10
N ASP A 232 -12.60 -5.62 8.53
CA ASP A 232 -12.44 -4.63 7.47
C ASP A 232 -11.74 -3.36 7.97
N HIS A 233 -11.93 -3.01 9.25
CA HIS A 233 -11.25 -1.91 9.95
C HIS A 233 -10.59 -2.45 11.21
N ILE A 234 -9.33 -2.08 11.44
CA ILE A 234 -8.59 -2.48 12.64
C ILE A 234 -8.76 -1.39 13.68
N ILE A 235 -9.39 -1.73 14.81
CA ILE A 235 -9.56 -0.84 15.94
C ILE A 235 -8.62 -1.29 17.06
N ALA A 236 -7.73 -0.41 17.49
CA ALA A 236 -6.87 -0.64 18.65
C ALA A 236 -7.69 -0.74 19.94
N ASN A 237 -7.09 -1.29 21.00
CA ASN A 237 -7.77 -1.47 22.31
C ASN A 237 -8.33 -0.15 22.88
N ASN A 238 -7.67 0.97 22.59
CA ASN A 238 -8.09 2.31 22.98
C ASN A 238 -9.17 2.95 22.07
N GLY A 239 -9.72 2.21 21.10
CA GLY A 239 -10.73 2.69 20.15
C GLY A 239 -10.20 3.46 18.94
N TYR A 240 -8.88 3.59 18.78
CA TYR A 240 -8.26 4.24 17.63
C TYR A 240 -8.33 3.34 16.39
N GLU A 241 -8.86 3.87 15.29
CA GLU A 241 -8.82 3.20 14.00
C GLU A 241 -7.43 3.29 13.40
N VAL A 242 -6.79 2.13 13.27
CA VAL A 242 -5.44 2.00 12.72
C VAL A 242 -5.50 2.21 11.21
N PRO A 243 -4.66 3.09 10.62
CA PRO A 243 -4.59 3.26 9.17
C PRO A 243 -4.38 1.94 8.43
N GLU A 244 -4.86 1.86 7.19
CA GLU A 244 -4.68 0.66 6.35
C GLU A 244 -3.20 0.28 6.14
N ASP A 245 -2.33 1.27 6.05
CA ASP A 245 -0.88 1.08 6.01
C ASP A 245 -0.23 2.17 6.85
N PRO A 246 0.00 1.94 8.16
CA PRO A 246 0.57 2.95 9.03
C PRO A 246 2.04 3.26 8.68
N TRP A 247 2.70 2.50 7.80
CA TRP A 247 4.09 2.75 7.39
C TRP A 247 4.22 3.78 6.25
N LEU A 248 3.11 4.24 5.66
CA LEU A 248 3.15 5.31 4.66
C LEU A 248 3.64 6.63 5.26
N ALA A 249 4.35 7.43 4.45
CA ALA A 249 4.94 8.70 4.88
C ALA A 249 3.91 9.67 5.50
N GLU A 250 2.67 9.65 5.02
CA GLU A 250 1.56 10.47 5.53
C GLU A 250 1.10 10.09 6.94
N TYR A 251 1.39 8.87 7.40
CA TYR A 251 1.06 8.39 8.76
C TYR A 251 2.28 8.32 9.67
N CYS A 252 3.44 8.83 9.24
CA CYS A 252 4.66 8.87 10.03
C CYS A 252 4.45 9.52 11.41
N GLU A 253 3.62 10.56 11.47
CA GLU A 253 3.23 11.24 12.72
C GLU A 253 2.29 10.42 13.60
N GLU A 254 1.52 9.47 13.05
CA GLU A 254 0.68 8.61 13.88
C GLU A 254 1.51 7.73 14.81
N TRP A 255 2.74 7.39 14.42
CA TRP A 255 3.68 6.62 15.25
C TRP A 255 4.23 7.38 16.46
N THR A 256 4.17 8.71 16.45
CA THR A 256 4.51 9.51 17.64
C THR A 256 3.38 9.51 18.66
N LYS A 257 2.16 9.16 18.24
CA LYS A 257 0.97 9.14 19.09
C LYS A 257 0.89 7.81 19.84
N ALA A 258 0.69 7.89 21.16
CA ALA A 258 0.54 6.71 22.01
C ALA A 258 -0.58 5.76 21.55
N LYS A 259 -1.59 6.27 20.84
CA LYS A 259 -2.74 5.48 20.39
C LYS A 259 -2.39 4.39 19.38
N LEU A 260 -1.47 4.66 18.44
CA LEU A 260 -1.03 3.67 17.47
C LEU A 260 -0.05 2.68 18.11
N VAL A 261 0.84 3.15 19.00
CA VAL A 261 1.78 2.27 19.71
C VAL A 261 1.04 1.25 20.59
N ASP A 262 -0.08 1.63 21.20
CA ASP A 262 -0.93 0.74 22.00
C ASP A 262 -1.48 -0.46 21.23
N TYR A 263 -1.71 -0.33 19.91
CA TYR A 263 -2.08 -1.47 19.07
C TYR A 263 -0.99 -2.57 19.08
N PHE A 264 0.28 -2.16 19.08
CA PHE A 264 1.42 -3.07 19.07
C PHE A 264 1.91 -3.48 20.47
N GLN A 265 1.13 -3.17 21.51
CA GLN A 265 1.50 -3.50 22.89
C GLN A 265 1.78 -5.00 23.10
N PRO A 266 0.99 -5.95 22.53
CA PRO A 266 1.31 -7.38 22.62
C PRO A 266 2.67 -7.75 22.01
N GLU A 267 3.02 -7.16 20.86
CA GLU A 267 4.32 -7.36 20.23
C GLU A 267 5.45 -6.75 21.05
N ILE A 268 5.25 -5.56 21.61
CA ILE A 268 6.22 -4.91 22.52
C ILE A 268 6.48 -5.81 23.73
N GLU A 269 5.44 -6.39 24.33
CA GLU A 269 5.57 -7.30 25.47
C GLU A 269 6.33 -8.58 25.12
N ASP A 270 6.05 -9.18 23.95
CA ASP A 270 6.81 -10.35 23.44
C ASP A 270 8.27 -9.99 23.19
N ILE A 271 8.54 -8.86 22.52
CA ILE A 271 9.89 -8.35 22.27
C ILE A 271 10.65 -8.14 23.58
N VAL A 272 10.03 -7.46 24.56
CA VAL A 272 10.64 -7.19 25.87
C VAL A 272 10.92 -8.51 26.59
N SER A 273 9.95 -9.43 26.65
CA SER A 273 10.13 -10.73 27.29
C SER A 273 11.33 -11.50 26.72
N LYS A 274 11.45 -11.52 25.39
CA LYS A 274 12.56 -12.20 24.69
C LYS A 274 13.89 -11.48 24.85
N LEU A 275 13.92 -10.14 24.84
CA LEU A 275 15.13 -9.37 25.16
C LEU A 275 15.59 -9.61 26.60
N VAL A 276 14.65 -9.67 27.55
CA VAL A 276 14.95 -9.98 28.96
C VAL A 276 15.53 -11.38 29.08
N LYS A 277 14.98 -12.37 28.36
CA LYS A 277 15.54 -13.73 28.31
C LYS A 277 16.93 -13.78 27.67
N ALA A 278 17.18 -12.98 26.63
CA ALA A 278 18.48 -12.90 25.98
C ALA A 278 19.53 -12.17 26.83
N ALA A 279 19.08 -11.26 27.70
CA ALA A 279 19.88 -10.49 28.65
C ALA A 279 21.14 -9.84 28.05
N PRO A 280 21.02 -8.99 27.01
CA PRO A 280 22.17 -8.32 26.41
C PRO A 280 22.81 -7.33 27.38
N LYS A 281 24.14 -7.19 27.30
CA LYS A 281 24.85 -6.12 28.05
C LYS A 281 24.51 -4.74 27.51
N ILE A 282 24.34 -4.63 26.19
CA ILE A 282 24.02 -3.40 25.48
C ILE A 282 22.80 -3.64 24.58
N LEU A 283 21.75 -2.84 24.76
CA LEU A 283 20.65 -2.71 23.81
C LEU A 283 20.88 -1.43 23.00
N ALA A 284 21.19 -1.59 21.72
CA ALA A 284 21.42 -0.50 20.79
C ALA A 284 20.18 -0.24 19.91
N LEU A 285 19.77 1.01 19.73
CA LEU A 285 18.61 1.38 18.93
C LEU A 285 18.95 2.43 17.87
N SER A 286 18.45 2.22 16.65
CA SER A 286 18.42 3.24 15.60
C SER A 286 17.15 4.08 15.74
N LEU A 287 17.30 5.36 16.06
CA LEU A 287 16.20 6.29 16.31
C LEU A 287 15.88 7.16 15.09
N GLN A 288 14.58 7.22 14.79
CA GLN A 288 13.94 8.15 13.87
C GLN A 288 12.78 8.84 14.59
N ALA A 289 12.30 9.98 14.09
CA ALA A 289 11.27 10.75 14.80
C ALA A 289 10.00 9.91 15.07
N CYS A 290 9.60 9.11 14.09
CA CYS A 290 8.46 8.19 14.14
C CYS A 290 8.63 7.04 15.14
N ASN A 291 9.84 6.48 15.32
CA ASN A 291 9.99 5.27 16.14
C ASN A 291 10.30 5.53 17.62
N LEU A 292 10.45 6.80 18.04
CA LEU A 292 10.80 7.17 19.41
C LEU A 292 9.84 6.61 20.47
N ALA A 293 8.53 6.67 20.22
CA ALA A 293 7.52 6.23 21.18
C ALA A 293 7.60 4.70 21.38
N PHE A 294 7.69 3.94 20.29
CA PHE A 294 7.83 2.49 20.32
C PHE A 294 9.14 2.05 20.99
N ALA A 295 10.26 2.65 20.59
CA ALA A 295 11.58 2.39 21.17
C ALA A 295 11.61 2.64 22.68
N ARG A 296 10.92 3.68 23.16
CA ARG A 296 10.84 4.02 24.58
C ARG A 296 10.11 2.93 25.39
N GLU A 297 9.02 2.37 24.89
CA GLU A 297 8.30 1.31 25.60
C GLU A 297 9.13 0.02 25.70
N ILE A 298 9.88 -0.35 24.65
CA ILE A 298 10.87 -1.44 24.73
C ILE A 298 11.91 -1.15 25.81
N VAL A 299 12.54 0.02 25.77
CA VAL A 299 13.62 0.37 26.72
C VAL A 299 13.11 0.38 28.16
N LYS A 300 11.91 0.92 28.42
CA LYS A 300 11.28 0.89 29.74
C LYS A 300 11.03 -0.55 30.21
N GLY A 301 10.47 -1.40 29.34
CA GLY A 301 10.20 -2.80 29.64
C GLY A 301 11.48 -3.56 29.98
N VAL A 302 12.52 -3.41 29.17
CA VAL A 302 13.83 -4.03 29.41
C VAL A 302 14.46 -3.50 30.70
N LYS A 303 14.53 -2.18 30.91
CA LYS A 303 15.13 -1.59 32.12
C LYS A 303 14.40 -1.96 33.41
N LYS A 304 13.10 -2.22 33.34
CA LYS A 304 12.31 -2.68 34.49
C LYS A 304 12.79 -4.06 34.99
N ALA A 305 13.16 -4.95 34.08
CA ALA A 305 13.63 -6.30 34.41
C ALA A 305 15.16 -6.40 34.51
N LEU A 306 15.89 -5.64 33.70
CA LEU A 306 17.34 -5.61 33.56
C LEU A 306 17.86 -4.15 33.67
N PRO A 307 17.89 -3.58 34.88
CA PRO A 307 18.25 -2.16 35.09
C PRO A 307 19.67 -1.82 34.63
N ASP A 308 20.57 -2.82 34.62
CA ASP A 308 21.99 -2.67 34.28
C ASP A 308 22.30 -2.75 32.78
N THR A 309 21.35 -3.21 31.95
CA THR A 309 21.53 -3.25 30.48
C THR A 309 21.73 -1.84 29.97
N LEU A 310 22.86 -1.59 29.29
CA LEU A 310 23.18 -0.28 28.73
C LEU A 310 22.32 0.04 27.51
N ILE A 311 21.78 1.25 27.45
CA ILE A 311 21.01 1.73 26.29
C ILE A 311 21.92 2.62 25.43
N LEU A 312 22.22 2.17 24.23
CA LEU A 312 22.97 2.93 23.24
C LEU A 312 22.01 3.37 22.13
N VAL A 313 22.04 4.64 21.73
CA VAL A 313 21.18 5.13 20.65
C VAL A 313 21.98 5.89 19.60
N GLY A 314 21.50 5.88 18.36
CA GLY A 314 22.00 6.66 17.23
C GLY A 314 20.89 6.81 16.19
N GLY A 315 21.23 7.15 14.94
CA GLY A 315 20.26 7.30 13.85
C GLY A 315 19.88 8.75 13.56
N TYR A 316 18.91 8.94 12.66
CA TYR A 316 18.59 10.27 12.12
C TYR A 316 18.13 11.25 13.20
N SER A 317 17.41 10.80 14.23
CA SER A 317 17.01 11.68 15.36
C SER A 317 18.19 12.13 16.23
N CYS A 318 19.39 11.57 16.03
CA CYS A 318 20.61 11.89 16.75
C CYS A 318 21.61 12.68 15.88
N TYR A 319 21.18 13.31 14.78
CA TYR A 319 22.12 13.93 13.83
C TYR A 319 22.82 15.20 14.34
N GLN A 320 22.22 15.93 15.29
CA GLN A 320 22.72 17.24 15.73
C GLN A 320 22.97 17.28 17.25
N PRO A 321 24.09 17.87 17.71
CA PRO A 321 24.43 17.92 19.12
C PRO A 321 23.45 18.72 19.98
N SER A 322 22.71 19.65 19.39
CA SER A 322 21.72 20.48 20.07
C SER A 322 20.57 19.68 20.69
N ILE A 323 20.22 18.59 20.01
CA ILE A 323 19.22 17.63 20.47
C ILE A 323 19.74 16.96 21.74
N GLY A 324 20.98 16.48 21.68
CA GLY A 324 21.62 15.69 22.73
C GLY A 324 20.70 14.57 23.23
N ARG A 325 20.89 14.16 24.48
CA ARG A 325 20.04 13.12 25.10
C ARG A 325 18.62 13.60 25.44
N ARG A 326 18.20 14.82 25.08
CA ARG A 326 16.86 15.36 25.43
C ARG A 326 15.72 14.61 24.74
N VAL A 327 15.93 14.16 23.50
CA VAL A 327 14.91 13.42 22.72
C VAL A 327 14.70 11.99 23.24
N PHE A 328 15.73 11.41 23.85
CA PHE A 328 15.69 10.05 24.40
C PHE A 328 16.52 9.98 25.70
N PRO A 329 16.03 10.59 26.80
CA PRO A 329 16.77 10.69 28.07
C PRO A 329 17.02 9.33 28.73
N GLU A 330 16.26 8.30 28.34
CA GLU A 330 16.41 6.92 28.79
C GLU A 330 17.71 6.27 28.28
N SER A 331 18.37 6.84 27.26
CA SER A 331 19.66 6.35 26.75
C SER A 331 20.79 6.50 27.78
N ASP A 332 21.69 5.53 27.88
CA ASP A 332 22.95 5.68 28.63
C ASP A 332 24.01 6.42 27.78
N TYR A 333 24.02 6.12 26.47
CA TYR A 333 24.92 6.69 25.47
C TYR A 333 24.15 7.03 24.19
N MET A 334 24.49 8.17 23.57
CA MET A 334 23.93 8.62 22.30
C MET A 334 25.07 9.03 21.36
N ILE A 335 25.17 8.37 20.21
CA ILE A 335 26.10 8.75 19.14
C ILE A 335 25.45 9.84 18.29
N ILE A 336 26.19 10.92 18.05
CA ILE A 336 25.73 12.07 17.27
C ILE A 336 26.40 12.09 15.90
N GLY A 337 25.60 12.19 14.84
CA GLY A 337 26.08 12.24 13.45
C GLY A 337 26.45 10.86 12.88
N GLU A 338 27.57 10.79 12.15
CA GLU A 338 28.05 9.56 11.51
C GLU A 338 28.63 8.58 12.55
N ALA A 339 28.04 7.40 12.67
CA ALA A 339 28.41 6.41 13.69
C ALA A 339 29.57 5.50 13.28
N ASP A 340 29.94 5.48 11.99
CA ASP A 340 30.78 4.45 11.37
C ASP A 340 32.11 4.23 12.12
N LEU A 341 32.83 5.30 12.46
CA LEU A 341 34.11 5.23 13.17
C LEU A 341 33.98 5.39 14.70
N VAL A 342 32.80 5.82 15.18
CA VAL A 342 32.56 6.12 16.60
C VAL A 342 32.05 4.90 17.36
N ILE A 343 31.17 4.12 16.73
CA ILE A 343 30.48 3.02 17.42
C ILE A 343 31.43 1.91 17.83
N GLY A 344 32.36 1.51 16.95
CA GLY A 344 33.26 0.39 17.19
C GLY A 344 34.12 0.52 18.45
N PRO A 345 34.89 1.62 18.60
CA PRO A 345 35.66 1.88 19.81
C PRO A 345 34.79 1.99 21.07
N LEU A 346 33.60 2.58 20.97
CA LEU A 346 32.68 2.74 22.09
C LEU A 346 32.19 1.37 22.59
N VAL A 347 31.63 0.54 21.70
CA VAL A 347 31.00 -0.73 22.09
C VAL A 347 32.01 -1.73 22.65
N LYS A 348 33.28 -1.69 22.21
CA LYS A 348 34.37 -2.50 22.80
C LYS A 348 34.55 -2.20 24.28
N LYS A 349 34.63 -0.91 24.64
CA LYS A 349 34.76 -0.47 26.04
C LYS A 349 33.52 -0.85 26.85
N LEU A 350 32.32 -0.61 26.31
CA LEU A 350 31.06 -0.94 26.97
C LEU A 350 30.92 -2.45 27.23
N ALA A 351 31.28 -3.29 26.26
CA ALA A 351 31.26 -4.75 26.37
C ALA A 351 32.25 -5.29 27.41
N ALA A 352 33.37 -4.58 27.61
CA ALA A 352 34.37 -4.84 28.65
C ALA A 352 33.94 -4.35 30.05
N GLY A 353 32.76 -3.74 30.18
CA GLY A 353 32.24 -3.23 31.45
C GLY A 353 32.68 -1.81 31.78
N GLU A 354 33.42 -1.14 30.89
CA GLU A 354 33.81 0.25 31.08
C GLU A 354 32.61 1.19 30.88
N ARG A 355 32.73 2.40 31.43
CA ARG A 355 31.78 3.50 31.24
C ARG A 355 32.55 4.74 30.79
N PRO A 356 32.98 4.80 29.52
CA PRO A 356 33.75 5.93 29.02
C PRO A 356 32.92 7.22 29.14
N THR A 357 33.61 8.33 29.44
CA THR A 357 33.04 9.67 29.58
C THR A 357 33.71 10.62 28.61
N ASN A 358 33.04 11.73 28.30
CA ASN A 358 33.53 12.86 27.52
C ASN A 358 34.14 12.43 26.16
N GLN A 359 33.52 11.43 25.51
CA GLN A 359 33.99 10.90 24.24
C GLN A 359 33.52 11.78 23.08
N ASN A 360 34.41 12.05 22.13
CA ASN A 360 34.05 12.75 20.90
C ASN A 360 32.97 11.97 20.14
N GLY A 361 31.97 12.68 19.62
CA GLY A 361 30.85 12.12 18.87
C GLY A 361 29.77 11.48 19.74
N VAL A 362 29.90 11.51 21.07
CA VAL A 362 29.00 10.82 21.98
C VAL A 362 28.54 11.75 23.10
N PHE A 363 27.25 11.74 23.39
CA PHE A 363 26.74 12.17 24.68
C PHE A 363 26.52 10.96 25.58
N SER A 364 26.98 11.04 26.81
CA SER A 364 26.76 10.03 27.84
C SER A 364 26.01 10.63 29.02
N ARG A 365 25.28 9.78 29.75
CA ARG A 365 24.78 10.13 31.08
C ARG A 365 25.87 10.21 32.15
N PHE A 366 27.05 9.69 31.86
CA PHE A 366 28.20 9.67 32.75
C PHE A 366 29.18 10.82 32.48
N ASP A 367 28.90 11.66 31.48
CA ASP A 367 29.73 12.82 31.17
C ASP A 367 29.78 13.81 32.34
N SER A 368 30.87 14.56 32.43
CA SER A 368 30.99 15.61 33.43
C SER A 368 29.99 16.73 33.15
N PRO A 369 29.43 17.41 34.18
CA PRO A 369 28.43 18.47 33.98
C PRO A 369 28.90 19.64 33.10
N ASP A 370 30.21 19.82 32.96
CA ASP A 370 30.88 20.85 32.17
C ASP A 370 31.35 20.35 30.79
N TYR A 371 31.03 19.11 30.40
CA TYR A 371 31.43 18.57 29.12
C TYR A 371 30.78 19.33 27.97
N VAL A 372 31.62 19.89 27.10
CA VAL A 372 31.21 20.48 25.83
C VAL A 372 31.43 19.45 24.73
N PHE A 373 30.34 19.10 24.04
CA PHE A 373 30.36 18.14 22.95
C PHE A 373 31.40 18.48 21.89
N LYS A 374 32.15 17.46 21.46
CA LYS A 374 33.06 17.53 20.32
C LYS A 374 32.59 16.53 19.26
N PRO A 375 32.51 16.90 17.96
CA PRO A 375 32.16 15.95 16.91
C PRO A 375 33.08 14.73 16.89
N GLY A 376 32.51 13.58 16.54
CA GLY A 376 33.25 12.34 16.32
C GLY A 376 34.07 12.40 15.03
N GLU A 377 34.96 11.43 14.87
CA GLU A 377 35.68 11.26 13.62
C GLU A 377 34.72 10.79 12.51
N ALA A 378 34.78 11.46 11.36
CA ALA A 378 33.99 11.12 10.19
C ALA A 378 34.88 10.42 9.14
N PRO A 379 34.44 9.31 8.52
CA PRO A 379 35.22 8.57 7.52
C PRO A 379 35.58 9.47 6.33
N GLN A 380 36.87 9.73 6.10
CA GLN A 380 37.31 10.55 4.96
C GLN A 380 37.25 9.78 3.64
N ASP A 381 37.63 8.51 3.68
CA ASP A 381 37.49 7.57 2.58
C ASP A 381 36.22 6.73 2.79
N LEU A 382 35.20 6.97 1.97
CA LEU A 382 33.94 6.22 2.06
C LEU A 382 34.07 4.78 1.54
N ASP A 383 35.11 4.46 0.76
CA ASP A 383 35.31 3.09 0.27
C ASP A 383 35.72 2.14 1.41
N SER A 384 36.34 2.69 2.47
CA SER A 384 36.71 1.94 3.67
C SER A 384 35.51 1.33 4.42
N LEU A 385 34.30 1.87 4.22
CA LEU A 385 33.08 1.41 4.90
C LEU A 385 32.50 0.10 4.34
N GLN A 386 33.05 -0.36 3.21
CA GLN A 386 32.61 -1.52 2.45
C GLN A 386 31.16 -1.37 1.92
N MET A 387 30.80 -2.22 0.95
CA MET A 387 29.41 -2.28 0.49
C MET A 387 28.48 -2.90 1.55
N ILE A 388 27.21 -2.51 1.50
CA ILE A 388 26.17 -3.03 2.38
C ILE A 388 25.62 -4.36 1.87
N LYS A 389 25.44 -5.35 2.77
CA LYS A 389 24.90 -6.69 2.43
C LYS A 389 23.70 -7.18 3.26
N TYR A 390 23.25 -6.41 4.26
CA TYR A 390 22.14 -6.79 5.14
C TYR A 390 22.24 -8.23 5.70
N ASP A 391 23.44 -8.64 6.15
CA ASP A 391 23.79 -10.03 6.50
C ASP A 391 22.93 -10.66 7.64
N TRP A 392 22.04 -9.88 8.27
CA TRP A 392 21.11 -10.34 9.31
C TRP A 392 19.79 -10.90 8.77
N VAL A 393 19.52 -10.78 7.46
CA VAL A 393 18.34 -11.40 6.82
C VAL A 393 18.77 -12.49 5.85
N LYS A 394 17.92 -13.52 5.68
CA LYS A 394 18.18 -14.62 4.72
C LYS A 394 17.95 -14.22 3.26
N SER A 395 17.00 -13.32 3.02
CA SER A 395 16.60 -12.87 1.68
C SER A 395 16.21 -11.40 1.71
N LEU A 396 16.62 -10.65 0.68
CA LEU A 396 16.20 -9.26 0.48
C LEU A 396 14.75 -9.13 -0.01
N ASP A 397 14.07 -10.24 -0.29
CA ASP A 397 12.63 -10.23 -0.57
C ASP A 397 11.82 -9.78 0.66
N LEU A 398 12.39 -9.91 1.86
CA LEU A 398 11.86 -9.31 3.08
C LEU A 398 11.75 -7.78 2.96
N TYR A 399 12.55 -7.12 2.13
CA TYR A 399 12.48 -5.66 1.95
C TYR A 399 11.58 -5.24 0.77
N ARG A 400 10.62 -6.09 0.37
CA ARG A 400 9.56 -5.73 -0.56
C ARG A 400 8.32 -5.31 0.21
N ASN A 401 7.70 -4.20 -0.19
CA ASN A 401 6.40 -3.81 0.33
C ASN A 401 5.34 -4.84 -0.06
N HIS A 402 4.25 -4.88 0.70
CA HIS A 402 3.15 -5.82 0.50
C HIS A 402 2.57 -5.78 -0.93
N ASN A 403 2.76 -4.68 -1.66
CA ASN A 403 2.31 -4.42 -3.02
C ASN A 403 3.37 -4.63 -4.12
N HIS A 404 4.37 -5.48 -3.88
CA HIS A 404 5.51 -5.76 -4.77
C HIS A 404 6.49 -4.60 -4.99
N TYR A 405 6.23 -3.42 -4.44
CA TYR A 405 7.14 -2.29 -4.57
C TYR A 405 8.41 -2.50 -3.73
N ARG A 406 9.57 -2.31 -4.35
CA ARG A 406 10.86 -2.27 -3.65
C ARG A 406 11.71 -1.15 -4.24
N LEU A 407 12.07 -0.20 -3.40
CA LEU A 407 12.98 0.88 -3.73
C LEU A 407 14.23 0.73 -2.86
N THR A 408 15.37 0.51 -3.50
CA THR A 408 16.63 0.23 -2.80
C THR A 408 17.48 1.49 -2.75
N PRO A 409 17.66 2.11 -1.56
CA PRO A 409 18.50 3.29 -1.43
C PRO A 409 19.98 2.94 -1.65
N ILE A 410 20.68 3.77 -2.41
CA ILE A 410 22.13 3.73 -2.60
C ILE A 410 22.72 5.05 -2.14
N ILE A 411 23.90 5.00 -1.54
CA ILE A 411 24.67 6.19 -1.17
C ILE A 411 25.98 6.13 -1.94
N ALA A 412 26.15 7.06 -2.89
CA ALA A 412 27.39 7.26 -3.62
C ALA A 412 28.24 8.40 -3.03
N SER A 413 27.62 9.32 -2.29
CA SER A 413 28.34 10.37 -1.58
C SER A 413 27.67 10.75 -0.26
N ARG A 414 28.41 11.38 0.67
CA ARG A 414 27.88 11.92 1.93
C ARG A 414 28.26 13.40 2.04
N GLY A 415 27.32 14.22 2.50
CA GLY A 415 27.44 15.68 2.58
C GLY A 415 27.03 16.39 1.29
N CYS A 416 27.34 17.68 1.19
CA CYS A 416 27.00 18.51 0.02
C CYS A 416 28.23 19.28 -0.43
N ARG A 417 28.54 19.31 -1.74
CA ARG A 417 29.72 20.05 -2.23
C ARG A 417 29.44 21.54 -2.28
N TRP A 418 28.17 21.92 -2.45
CA TRP A 418 27.77 23.32 -2.47
C TRP A 418 27.83 24.00 -1.09
N SER A 419 27.24 23.38 -0.06
CA SER A 419 27.19 23.80 1.36
C SER A 419 27.06 25.31 1.65
N ARG A 420 26.37 26.05 0.78
CA ARG A 420 26.20 27.51 0.90
C ARG A 420 24.75 27.96 0.97
N CYS A 421 23.79 27.04 0.88
CA CYS A 421 22.37 27.39 0.93
C CYS A 421 22.01 27.95 2.32
N ASN A 422 21.43 29.15 2.38
CA ASN A 422 21.17 29.83 3.65
C ASN A 422 20.15 29.10 4.55
N PHE A 423 19.16 28.44 3.94
CA PHE A 423 18.13 27.70 4.64
C PHE A 423 18.55 26.30 5.11
N CYS A 424 19.65 25.76 4.55
CA CYS A 424 20.02 24.36 4.77
C CYS A 424 20.84 24.20 6.06
N ALA A 425 20.45 23.22 6.88
CA ALA A 425 21.20 22.79 8.07
C ALA A 425 22.25 21.72 7.75
N GLU A 426 22.19 21.09 6.57
CA GLU A 426 23.16 20.08 6.17
C GLU A 426 24.42 20.74 5.60
N ARG A 427 25.51 20.65 6.36
CA ARG A 427 26.82 21.23 6.01
C ARG A 427 27.99 20.27 6.19
N LEU A 428 27.70 18.98 6.13
CA LEU A 428 28.74 17.95 6.18
C LEU A 428 29.66 18.08 4.96
N PHE A 429 30.95 17.86 5.19
CA PHE A 429 31.95 17.86 4.13
C PHE A 429 31.66 16.74 3.13
N TRP A 430 31.64 17.12 1.84
CA TRP A 430 31.30 16.22 0.76
C TRP A 430 32.43 15.22 0.47
N ARG A 431 32.09 13.94 0.53
CA ARG A 431 32.97 12.81 0.23
C ARG A 431 32.19 11.83 -0.64
N HIS A 432 32.85 11.11 -1.52
CA HIS A 432 32.21 10.16 -2.42
C HIS A 432 32.93 8.81 -2.43
N ARG A 433 32.18 7.77 -2.81
CA ARG A 433 32.71 6.44 -3.06
C ARG A 433 33.29 6.36 -4.47
N SER A 434 34.17 5.41 -4.72
CA SER A 434 34.64 5.13 -6.07
C SER A 434 33.50 4.56 -6.95
N PRO A 435 33.50 4.87 -8.26
CA PRO A 435 32.51 4.32 -9.18
C PRO A 435 32.44 2.78 -9.14
N LYS A 436 33.61 2.13 -9.05
CA LYS A 436 33.70 0.67 -8.96
C LYS A 436 32.93 0.14 -7.75
N LEU A 437 33.13 0.70 -6.56
CA LEU A 437 32.49 0.17 -5.35
C LEU A 437 30.97 0.38 -5.38
N VAL A 438 30.49 1.51 -5.90
CA VAL A 438 29.06 1.76 -6.09
C VAL A 438 28.43 0.74 -7.05
N VAL A 439 29.11 0.43 -8.16
CA VAL A 439 28.60 -0.53 -9.15
C VAL A 439 28.73 -1.99 -8.70
N ASP A 440 29.74 -2.32 -7.89
CA ASP A 440 29.83 -3.62 -7.20
C ASP A 440 28.60 -3.84 -6.28
N GLU A 441 28.16 -2.78 -5.58
CA GLU A 441 26.95 -2.83 -4.73
C GLU A 441 25.68 -2.96 -5.56
N PHE A 442 25.55 -2.24 -6.69
CA PHE A 442 24.42 -2.42 -7.62
C PHE A 442 24.34 -3.85 -8.15
N GLU A 443 25.47 -4.42 -8.59
CA GLU A 443 25.55 -5.78 -9.12
C GLU A 443 25.11 -6.80 -8.05
N TRP A 444 25.65 -6.70 -6.83
CA TRP A 444 25.26 -7.58 -5.73
C TRP A 444 23.77 -7.46 -5.37
N LEU A 445 23.23 -6.25 -5.30
CA LEU A 445 21.80 -6.04 -5.00
C LEU A 445 20.90 -6.54 -6.13
N ALA A 446 21.32 -6.36 -7.39
CA ALA A 446 20.59 -6.85 -8.57
C ALA A 446 20.56 -8.38 -8.64
N ASP A 447 21.66 -9.04 -8.28
CA ASP A 447 21.72 -10.50 -8.14
C ASP A 447 20.79 -11.02 -7.02
N ASN A 448 20.47 -10.18 -6.04
CA ASN A 448 19.46 -10.44 -4.99
C ASN A 448 18.06 -9.90 -5.33
N GLY A 449 17.83 -9.62 -6.63
CA GLY A 449 16.55 -9.27 -7.22
C GLY A 449 16.19 -7.79 -7.19
N CYS A 450 17.01 -6.90 -6.62
CA CYS A 450 16.70 -5.47 -6.57
C CYS A 450 16.90 -4.84 -7.95
N ASP A 451 15.90 -4.11 -8.47
CA ASP A 451 15.96 -3.58 -9.83
C ASP A 451 15.63 -2.08 -9.91
N LEU A 452 15.16 -1.48 -8.81
CA LEU A 452 14.84 -0.07 -8.69
C LEU A 452 15.63 0.53 -7.53
N PHE A 453 16.51 1.47 -7.87
CA PHE A 453 17.40 2.10 -6.91
C PHE A 453 17.18 3.60 -6.86
N MET A 454 17.32 4.16 -5.66
CA MET A 454 17.33 5.60 -5.45
C MET A 454 18.65 6.02 -4.80
N PHE A 455 19.37 6.90 -5.49
CA PHE A 455 20.47 7.66 -4.91
C PHE A 455 19.92 8.56 -3.79
N ASN A 456 20.32 8.27 -2.55
CA ASN A 456 19.79 8.85 -1.31
C ASN A 456 20.86 9.69 -0.58
N GLU A 457 21.46 10.62 -1.31
CA GLU A 457 22.36 11.64 -0.78
C GLU A 457 21.94 13.05 -1.19
N SER A 458 22.54 14.04 -0.54
CA SER A 458 22.13 15.43 -0.65
C SER A 458 22.71 16.16 -1.87
N ASP A 459 23.73 15.60 -2.51
CA ASP A 459 24.40 16.21 -3.67
C ASP A 459 25.06 15.16 -4.59
N LEU A 460 24.25 14.37 -5.29
CA LEU A 460 24.71 13.30 -6.18
C LEU A 460 25.66 13.80 -7.28
N ASN A 461 25.34 14.93 -7.92
CA ASN A 461 26.20 15.57 -8.92
C ASN A 461 27.16 16.60 -8.32
N GLY A 462 27.52 16.47 -7.04
CA GLY A 462 28.62 17.23 -6.45
C GLY A 462 29.90 17.10 -7.27
N SER A 463 30.20 15.90 -7.80
CA SER A 463 31.12 15.71 -8.92
C SER A 463 30.37 15.13 -10.11
N VAL A 464 30.29 15.93 -11.18
CA VAL A 464 29.70 15.51 -12.45
C VAL A 464 30.50 14.36 -13.05
N GLU A 465 31.82 14.42 -12.94
CA GLU A 465 32.76 13.42 -13.45
C GLU A 465 32.54 12.07 -12.74
N ASN A 466 32.50 12.05 -11.42
CA ASN A 466 32.30 10.81 -10.65
C ASN A 466 30.94 10.13 -10.97
N LEU A 467 29.88 10.93 -11.13
CA LEU A 467 28.56 10.40 -11.50
C LEU A 467 28.56 9.81 -12.92
N LEU A 468 29.25 10.47 -13.85
CA LEU A 468 29.44 9.98 -15.21
C LEU A 468 30.27 8.69 -15.25
N ASP A 469 31.30 8.58 -14.41
CA ASP A 469 32.11 7.36 -14.27
C ASP A 469 31.28 6.20 -13.68
N ILE A 470 30.37 6.47 -12.73
CA ILE A 470 29.40 5.48 -12.24
C ILE A 470 28.51 5.00 -13.40
N CYS A 471 27.98 5.94 -14.20
CA CYS A 471 27.14 5.61 -15.35
C CYS A 471 27.89 4.74 -16.37
N ASP A 472 29.13 5.09 -16.70
CA ASP A 472 29.95 4.32 -17.63
C ASP A 472 30.25 2.91 -17.13
N GLU A 473 30.51 2.77 -15.84
CA GLU A 473 30.77 1.47 -15.22
C GLU A 473 29.51 0.58 -15.24
N ILE A 474 28.32 1.14 -15.02
CA ILE A 474 27.03 0.45 -15.18
C ILE A 474 26.84 -0.02 -16.63
N ILE A 475 27.08 0.87 -17.60
CA ILE A 475 26.94 0.59 -19.03
C ILE A 475 27.94 -0.49 -19.47
N ARG A 476 29.19 -0.39 -19.01
CA ARG A 476 30.27 -1.35 -19.31
C ARG A 476 29.91 -2.75 -18.82
N ARG A 477 29.33 -2.87 -17.62
CA ARG A 477 28.84 -4.15 -17.05
C ARG A 477 27.49 -4.60 -17.59
N LYS A 478 26.79 -3.73 -18.33
CA LYS A 478 25.47 -3.99 -18.93
C LYS A 478 24.39 -4.32 -17.90
N LEU A 479 24.47 -3.75 -16.69
CA LEU A 479 23.49 -3.97 -15.64
C LEU A 479 22.09 -3.50 -16.10
N LYS A 480 21.06 -4.27 -15.73
CA LYS A 480 19.66 -3.98 -16.08
C LYS A 480 18.93 -3.45 -14.85
N ILE A 481 19.18 -2.19 -14.55
CA ILE A 481 18.68 -1.52 -13.34
C ILE A 481 17.97 -0.21 -13.69
N ARG A 482 17.06 0.20 -12.82
CA ARG A 482 16.32 1.47 -12.91
C ARG A 482 16.82 2.38 -11.79
N LEU A 483 17.20 3.60 -12.15
CA LEU A 483 17.81 4.56 -11.23
C LEU A 483 16.93 5.79 -11.08
N SER A 484 16.83 6.27 -9.86
CA SER A 484 16.37 7.62 -9.54
C SER A 484 17.33 8.31 -8.59
N GLY A 485 17.23 9.63 -8.48
CA GLY A 485 18.10 10.41 -7.61
C GLY A 485 17.74 11.88 -7.61
N GLN A 486 18.50 12.65 -6.83
CA GLN A 486 18.34 14.09 -6.75
C GLN A 486 19.58 14.80 -7.29
N LEU A 487 19.39 15.75 -8.20
CA LEU A 487 20.45 16.57 -8.75
C LEU A 487 20.28 18.03 -8.37
N ARG A 488 21.41 18.70 -8.17
CA ARG A 488 21.46 20.15 -8.19
C ARG A 488 21.43 20.65 -9.63
N ILE A 489 20.77 21.77 -9.88
CA ILE A 489 20.99 22.54 -11.11
C ILE A 489 22.47 22.92 -11.20
N HIS A 490 23.10 22.56 -12.31
CA HIS A 490 24.53 22.72 -12.51
C HIS A 490 24.81 23.33 -13.89
N LYS A 491 25.80 24.22 -14.00
CA LYS A 491 26.11 24.93 -15.26
C LYS A 491 26.94 24.12 -16.26
N SER A 492 27.55 23.03 -15.79
CA SER A 492 28.44 22.18 -16.61
C SER A 492 27.78 20.90 -17.11
N ILE A 493 26.47 20.74 -16.87
CA ILE A 493 25.71 19.61 -17.42
C ILE A 493 24.94 20.12 -18.64
N ASP A 494 24.77 19.22 -19.60
CA ASP A 494 24.11 19.48 -20.87
C ASP A 494 23.35 18.22 -21.31
N ARG A 495 22.80 18.26 -22.53
CA ARG A 495 22.11 17.12 -23.11
C ARG A 495 22.93 15.81 -23.13
N SER A 496 24.23 15.88 -23.39
CA SER A 496 25.08 14.68 -23.46
C SER A 496 25.23 14.00 -22.10
N PHE A 497 25.25 14.78 -21.01
CA PHE A 497 25.22 14.26 -19.65
C PHE A 497 23.94 13.45 -19.40
N PHE A 498 22.77 13.99 -19.75
CA PHE A 498 21.49 13.29 -19.52
C PHE A 498 21.31 12.08 -20.42
N ASP A 499 21.79 12.09 -21.67
CA ASP A 499 21.76 10.92 -22.54
C ASP A 499 22.60 9.76 -21.96
N ARG A 500 23.73 10.05 -21.31
CA ARG A 500 24.53 9.05 -20.58
C ARG A 500 23.80 8.50 -19.36
N LEU A 501 23.19 9.37 -18.54
CA LEU A 501 22.36 8.94 -17.41
C LEU A 501 21.21 8.05 -17.88
N LYS A 502 20.51 8.43 -18.96
CA LYS A 502 19.44 7.62 -19.54
C LYS A 502 19.94 6.24 -19.93
N THR A 503 21.10 6.17 -20.58
CA THR A 503 21.73 4.91 -21.02
C THR A 503 22.12 4.02 -19.83
N ALA A 504 22.55 4.62 -18.72
CA ALA A 504 22.86 3.92 -17.47
C ALA A 504 21.62 3.45 -16.70
N GLY A 505 20.40 3.87 -17.09
CA GLY A 505 19.15 3.39 -16.50
C GLY A 505 18.39 4.41 -15.65
N PHE A 506 18.77 5.69 -15.66
CA PHE A 506 17.98 6.73 -14.98
C PHE A 506 16.58 6.87 -15.62
N ILE A 507 15.55 6.76 -14.79
CA ILE A 507 14.14 6.86 -15.20
C ILE A 507 13.45 8.12 -14.63
N SER A 508 13.91 8.61 -13.48
CA SER A 508 13.40 9.83 -12.85
C SER A 508 14.55 10.58 -12.16
N LEU A 509 14.54 11.91 -12.24
CA LEU A 509 15.44 12.78 -11.50
C LEU A 509 14.66 13.92 -10.87
N ARG A 510 14.92 14.16 -9.58
CA ARG A 510 14.41 15.33 -8.88
C ARG A 510 15.47 16.42 -8.86
N PHE A 511 15.10 17.62 -9.27
CA PHE A 511 15.98 18.78 -9.26
C PHE A 511 15.69 19.65 -8.06
N GLY A 512 16.74 19.86 -7.26
CA GLY A 512 16.86 20.82 -6.17
C GLY A 512 16.77 22.28 -6.64
N VAL A 513 15.70 22.68 -7.34
CA VAL A 513 15.58 24.01 -7.96
C VAL A 513 15.53 25.07 -6.87
N ASP A 514 14.71 24.85 -5.85
CA ASP A 514 14.54 25.64 -4.61
C ASP A 514 14.11 27.10 -4.81
N ALA A 515 14.55 27.78 -5.86
CA ALA A 515 14.22 29.16 -6.20
C ALA A 515 14.17 29.34 -7.72
N TRP A 516 13.19 30.09 -8.18
CA TRP A 516 12.99 30.39 -9.61
C TRP A 516 13.21 31.86 -9.93
N ALA A 517 12.92 32.77 -8.98
CA ALA A 517 13.20 34.18 -9.13
C ALA A 517 14.68 34.50 -8.94
N GLU A 518 15.17 35.51 -9.67
CA GLU A 518 16.57 35.93 -9.63
C GLU A 518 16.99 36.45 -8.25
N ASN A 519 16.12 37.22 -7.61
CA ASN A 519 16.35 37.68 -6.24
C ASN A 519 16.37 36.49 -5.26
N THR A 520 15.39 35.59 -5.33
CA THR A 520 15.33 34.40 -4.45
C THR A 520 16.55 33.49 -4.61
N LEU A 521 17.04 33.26 -5.84
CA LEU A 521 18.28 32.52 -6.10
C LEU A 521 19.50 33.12 -5.38
N ARG A 522 19.57 34.46 -5.33
CA ARG A 522 20.62 35.22 -4.62
C ARG A 522 20.44 35.12 -3.11
N LEU A 523 19.21 35.28 -2.61
CA LEU A 523 18.87 35.20 -1.18
C LEU A 523 19.15 33.82 -0.60
N GLN A 524 18.84 32.76 -1.34
CA GLN A 524 19.10 31.38 -0.94
C GLN A 524 20.54 30.93 -1.24
N LYS A 525 21.36 31.76 -1.91
CA LYS A 525 22.73 31.44 -2.33
C LYS A 525 22.81 30.16 -3.17
N LYS A 526 21.95 30.03 -4.18
CA LYS A 526 21.91 28.85 -5.06
C LYS A 526 23.02 28.85 -6.13
N GLY A 527 23.63 29.98 -6.45
CA GLY A 527 24.85 30.00 -7.27
C GLY A 527 24.70 29.53 -8.73
N TYR A 528 23.46 29.46 -9.23
CA TYR A 528 23.14 29.29 -10.65
C TYR A 528 22.07 30.31 -11.05
N GLN A 529 21.90 30.47 -12.37
CA GLN A 529 20.99 31.44 -12.98
C GLN A 529 19.75 30.75 -13.54
N ARG A 530 18.67 31.51 -13.75
CA ARG A 530 17.38 31.01 -14.23
C ARG A 530 17.47 30.25 -15.55
N GLN A 531 18.28 30.74 -16.48
CA GLN A 531 18.47 30.12 -17.80
C GLN A 531 19.06 28.70 -17.69
N VAL A 532 19.90 28.46 -16.68
CA VAL A 532 20.49 27.14 -16.41
C VAL A 532 19.44 26.16 -15.88
N ILE A 533 18.44 26.65 -15.13
CA ILE A 533 17.30 25.84 -14.68
C ILE A 533 16.54 25.33 -15.91
N ALA A 534 16.09 26.24 -16.77
CA ALA A 534 15.34 25.90 -17.97
C ALA A 534 16.10 24.95 -18.90
N ALA A 535 17.40 25.19 -19.11
CA ALA A 535 18.24 24.32 -19.94
C ALA A 535 18.36 22.90 -19.36
N ASN A 536 18.66 22.75 -18.07
CA ASN A 536 18.81 21.44 -17.45
C ASN A 536 17.51 20.63 -17.44
N LEU A 537 16.38 21.27 -17.13
CA LEU A 537 15.08 20.59 -17.14
C LEU A 537 14.69 20.15 -18.55
N LYS A 538 14.91 21.02 -19.55
CA LYS A 538 14.67 20.70 -20.97
C LYS A 538 15.54 19.52 -21.42
N ASP A 539 16.84 19.58 -21.18
CA ASP A 539 17.78 18.55 -21.64
C ASP A 539 17.51 17.20 -20.97
N CYS A 540 17.17 17.19 -19.67
CA CYS A 540 16.77 15.99 -18.93
C CYS A 540 15.47 15.38 -19.47
N HIS A 541 14.44 16.22 -19.69
CA HIS A 541 13.17 15.79 -20.23
C HIS A 541 13.31 15.22 -21.64
N GLU A 542 14.03 15.90 -22.53
CA GLU A 542 14.22 15.46 -23.91
C GLU A 542 15.11 14.21 -24.02
N ALA A 543 15.94 13.92 -23.01
CA ALA A 543 16.64 12.63 -22.85
C ALA A 543 15.69 11.48 -22.45
N GLY A 544 14.42 11.76 -22.17
CA GLY A 544 13.42 10.77 -21.78
C GLY A 544 13.53 10.36 -20.31
N ILE A 545 14.04 11.24 -19.45
CA ILE A 545 14.08 11.06 -17.99
C ILE A 545 12.94 11.88 -17.37
N TYR A 546 12.12 11.24 -16.53
CA TYR A 546 11.04 11.92 -15.84
C TYR A 546 11.61 12.97 -14.88
N THR A 547 11.09 14.19 -14.96
CA THR A 547 11.67 15.35 -14.27
C THR A 547 10.76 15.80 -13.15
N GLU A 548 11.26 15.77 -11.92
CA GLU A 548 10.60 16.31 -10.74
C GLU A 548 11.31 17.58 -10.29
N VAL A 549 10.58 18.56 -9.78
CA VAL A 549 11.17 19.79 -9.20
C VAL A 549 10.66 20.04 -7.79
N ASN A 550 11.50 20.59 -6.94
CA ASN A 550 11.11 21.14 -5.63
C ASN A 550 11.37 22.65 -5.59
N THR A 551 10.62 23.36 -4.75
CA THR A 551 10.85 24.79 -4.51
C THR A 551 10.70 25.16 -3.04
N VAL A 552 11.45 26.16 -2.59
CA VAL A 552 11.37 26.76 -1.26
C VAL A 552 10.94 28.21 -1.41
N ILE A 553 9.90 28.62 -0.69
CA ILE A 553 9.33 29.97 -0.76
C ILE A 553 9.22 30.61 0.63
N GLY A 554 9.00 31.91 0.66
CA GLY A 554 8.85 32.67 1.89
C GLY A 554 10.17 32.90 2.61
N VAL A 555 11.28 32.96 1.86
CA VAL A 555 12.60 33.22 2.45
C VAL A 555 12.78 34.71 2.77
N PRO A 556 13.60 35.07 3.78
CA PRO A 556 13.83 36.48 4.12
C PRO A 556 14.31 37.30 2.91
N GLY A 557 13.67 38.45 2.69
CA GLY A 557 13.93 39.34 1.57
C GLY A 557 13.20 39.01 0.25
N GLU A 558 12.42 37.92 0.20
CA GLU A 558 11.65 37.55 -1.00
C GLU A 558 10.39 38.41 -1.15
N THR A 559 10.21 39.04 -2.31
CA THR A 559 9.08 39.94 -2.56
C THR A 559 7.91 39.23 -3.24
N ASP A 560 6.77 39.90 -3.37
CA ASP A 560 5.62 39.35 -4.07
C ASP A 560 5.87 39.28 -5.59
N GLU A 561 6.68 40.19 -6.15
CA GLU A 561 7.15 40.12 -7.53
C GLU A 561 8.01 38.87 -7.78
N ASP A 562 8.82 38.45 -6.80
CA ASP A 562 9.59 37.21 -6.87
C ASP A 562 8.68 35.97 -6.91
N ILE A 563 7.55 36.01 -6.21
CA ILE A 563 6.54 34.94 -6.25
C ILE A 563 5.88 34.88 -7.63
N GLU A 564 5.51 36.04 -8.20
CA GLU A 564 4.95 36.10 -9.56
C GLU A 564 5.95 35.63 -10.62
N GLN A 565 7.23 36.01 -10.48
CA GLN A 565 8.31 35.48 -11.33
C GLN A 565 8.45 33.97 -11.16
N THR A 566 8.38 33.46 -9.92
CA THR A 566 8.44 32.02 -9.66
C THR A 566 7.32 31.26 -10.36
N ILE A 567 6.07 31.74 -10.26
CA ILE A 567 4.92 31.15 -10.96
C ILE A 567 5.14 31.17 -12.47
N THR A 568 5.53 32.32 -13.01
CA THR A 568 5.75 32.52 -14.45
C THR A 568 6.80 31.57 -15.01
N GLU A 569 7.94 31.43 -14.32
CA GLU A 569 9.06 30.59 -14.76
C GLU A 569 8.74 29.10 -14.67
N ILE A 570 8.04 28.67 -13.61
CA ILE A 570 7.57 27.27 -13.50
C ILE A 570 6.62 26.96 -14.66
N ILE A 571 5.63 27.84 -14.93
CA ILE A 571 4.69 27.67 -16.04
C ILE A 571 5.42 27.64 -17.39
N ALA A 572 6.40 28.51 -17.59
CA ALA A 572 7.21 28.52 -18.82
C ALA A 572 7.96 27.19 -19.03
N CYS A 573 8.37 26.52 -17.95
CA CYS A 573 9.03 25.22 -18.01
C CYS A 573 8.07 24.01 -17.99
N LYS A 574 6.74 24.22 -18.04
CA LYS A 574 5.73 23.15 -17.87
C LYS A 574 5.99 21.93 -18.77
N ALA A 575 6.34 22.16 -20.03
CA ALA A 575 6.58 21.08 -21.00
C ALA A 575 7.71 20.13 -20.59
N HIS A 576 8.58 20.54 -19.67
CA HIS A 576 9.76 19.80 -19.22
C HIS A 576 9.67 19.35 -17.77
N ILE A 577 8.58 19.68 -17.06
CA ILE A 577 8.35 19.29 -15.67
C ILE A 577 7.31 18.18 -15.67
N GLY A 578 7.72 16.98 -15.28
CA GLY A 578 6.81 15.85 -15.08
C GLY A 578 5.91 16.05 -13.87
N ARG A 579 6.50 16.51 -12.75
CA ARG A 579 5.79 16.79 -11.49
C ARG A 579 6.48 17.86 -10.66
N VAL A 580 5.67 18.71 -10.01
CA VAL A 580 6.14 19.57 -8.93
C VAL A 580 6.04 18.77 -7.63
N ALA A 581 7.18 18.21 -7.22
CA ALA A 581 7.25 17.22 -6.15
C ALA A 581 7.05 17.83 -4.76
N SER A 582 7.49 19.06 -4.54
CA SER A 582 7.20 19.81 -3.31
C SER A 582 7.30 21.32 -3.52
N ILE A 583 6.46 22.05 -2.79
CA ILE A 583 6.53 23.50 -2.64
C ILE A 583 6.54 23.73 -1.13
N ASN A 584 7.71 24.07 -0.60
CA ASN A 584 7.92 24.15 0.84
C ASN A 584 7.99 25.62 1.26
N PRO A 585 7.03 26.12 2.04
CA PRO A 585 7.27 27.28 2.88
C PRO A 585 8.56 27.08 3.68
N LEU A 586 9.37 28.14 3.83
CA LEU A 586 10.63 28.06 4.55
C LEU A 586 10.43 27.53 5.98
N VAL A 587 11.07 26.40 6.26
CA VAL A 587 11.21 25.83 7.60
C VAL A 587 12.52 26.33 8.20
N LEU A 588 12.46 26.88 9.42
CA LEU A 588 13.63 27.41 10.11
C LEU A 588 14.32 26.33 10.93
N PHE A 589 15.29 25.66 10.32
CA PHE A 589 16.10 24.63 10.97
C PHE A 589 17.19 25.22 11.86
N ILE A 590 17.39 24.62 13.03
CA ILE A 590 18.56 24.89 13.88
C ILE A 590 19.82 24.38 13.15
N GLY A 591 20.85 25.24 13.08
CA GLY A 591 22.08 25.01 12.31
C GLY A 591 22.04 25.50 10.87
N SER A 592 20.92 26.09 10.42
CA SER A 592 20.87 26.88 9.17
C SER A 592 21.49 28.27 9.35
N VAL A 593 21.83 28.98 8.26
CA VAL A 593 22.42 30.33 8.36
C VAL A 593 21.38 31.27 8.96
N TYR A 594 20.13 31.07 8.58
CA TYR A 594 18.98 31.78 9.13
C TYR A 594 18.83 31.60 10.64
N TRP A 595 19.16 30.43 11.19
CA TRP A 595 19.19 30.23 12.64
C TRP A 595 20.45 30.81 13.29
N ASP A 596 21.62 30.61 12.70
CA ASP A 596 22.90 31.02 13.29
C ASP A 596 23.04 32.55 13.31
N GLU A 597 22.62 33.21 12.23
CA GLU A 597 22.79 34.65 11.98
C GLU A 597 21.47 35.35 11.63
N PRO A 598 20.42 35.24 12.47
CA PRO A 598 19.07 35.70 12.13
C PRO A 598 19.04 37.21 11.87
N GLU A 599 19.81 38.00 12.61
CA GLU A 599 19.82 39.46 12.48
C GLU A 599 20.37 39.91 11.12
N LYS A 600 21.34 39.18 10.54
CA LYS A 600 21.90 39.49 9.21
C LYS A 600 20.90 39.24 8.07
N HIS A 601 19.83 38.51 8.37
CA HIS A 601 18.78 38.16 7.43
C HIS A 601 17.45 38.85 7.77
N GLY A 602 17.44 39.81 8.69
CA GLY A 602 16.23 40.49 9.14
C GLY A 602 15.23 39.53 9.79
N ILE A 603 15.67 38.40 10.34
CA ILE A 603 14.80 37.45 11.04
C ILE A 603 14.66 37.87 12.50
N HIS A 604 13.41 37.90 12.97
CA HIS A 604 13.05 38.25 14.34
C HIS A 604 12.25 37.13 14.98
N PHE A 605 12.60 36.79 16.22
CA PHE A 605 11.88 35.84 17.04
C PHE A 605 10.86 36.56 17.92
N ARG A 606 9.66 35.99 18.04
CA ARG A 606 8.61 36.52 18.94
C ARG A 606 8.90 36.25 20.42
N THR A 607 9.86 35.36 20.70
CA THR A 607 10.34 35.00 22.03
C THR A 607 11.87 34.93 22.03
N ASP A 608 12.49 34.71 23.18
CA ASP A 608 13.95 34.67 23.25
C ASP A 608 14.53 33.45 22.53
N LYS A 609 15.61 33.67 21.77
CA LYS A 609 16.27 32.61 20.97
C LYS A 609 16.71 31.42 21.82
N LYS A 610 17.10 31.63 23.08
CA LYS A 610 17.53 30.58 24.00
C LYS A 610 16.34 29.69 24.42
N GLY A 611 15.23 30.28 24.82
CA GLY A 611 14.00 29.59 25.17
C GLY A 611 13.42 28.81 23.97
N LEU A 612 13.50 29.37 22.77
CA LEU A 612 13.16 28.67 21.52
C LEU A 612 14.03 27.43 21.31
N TYR A 613 15.34 27.58 21.42
CA TYR A 613 16.29 26.47 21.29
C TYR A 613 16.02 25.35 22.32
N ASP A 614 15.72 25.72 23.56
CA ASP A 614 15.47 24.74 24.61
C ASP A 614 14.16 23.97 24.41
N LYS A 615 13.12 24.62 23.85
CA LYS A 615 11.82 24.00 23.60
C LYS A 615 11.74 23.26 22.26
N TYR A 616 12.46 23.73 21.25
CA TYR A 616 12.38 23.24 19.88
C TYR A 616 13.79 22.98 19.32
N PRO A 617 14.41 21.83 19.64
CA PRO A 617 15.85 21.59 19.40
C PRO A 617 16.24 21.30 17.94
N SER A 618 15.26 21.24 17.03
CA SER A 618 15.47 20.90 15.60
C SER A 618 14.90 21.96 14.64
N VAL A 619 13.64 22.34 14.81
CA VAL A 619 12.88 23.24 13.91
C VAL A 619 12.12 24.25 14.75
N ILE A 620 12.19 25.53 14.39
CA ILE A 620 11.43 26.58 15.06
C ILE A 620 10.05 26.71 14.40
N PRO A 621 8.95 26.59 15.18
CA PRO A 621 7.60 26.79 14.66
C PRO A 621 7.45 28.11 13.92
N SER A 622 6.87 28.03 12.72
CA SER A 622 6.69 29.14 11.78
C SER A 622 6.01 30.38 12.38
N ASN A 623 5.09 30.20 13.34
CA ASN A 623 4.40 31.30 14.01
C ASN A 623 5.25 32.04 15.07
N LEU A 624 6.43 31.52 15.42
CA LEU A 624 7.30 32.12 16.45
C LEU A 624 8.40 33.01 15.86
N TRP A 625 8.42 33.21 14.55
CA TRP A 625 9.39 34.07 13.88
C TRP A 625 8.82 34.70 12.61
N TYR A 626 9.39 35.84 12.24
CA TYR A 626 9.10 36.54 11.00
C TYR A 626 10.40 37.13 10.44
N SER A 627 10.38 37.60 9.20
CA SER A 627 11.46 38.43 8.65
C SER A 627 10.95 39.80 8.25
N GLU A 628 11.81 40.81 8.26
CA GLU A 628 11.52 42.17 7.77
C GLU A 628 12.16 42.46 6.41
N GLU A 629 11.70 43.53 5.77
CA GLU A 629 12.20 44.04 4.47
C GLU A 629 12.20 43.00 3.31
N PRO A 630 11.02 42.52 2.83
CA PRO A 630 9.67 42.86 3.31
C PRO A 630 9.25 42.02 4.52
N TYR A 631 8.17 42.43 5.18
CA TYR A 631 7.60 41.66 6.28
C TYR A 631 7.03 40.32 5.76
N ILE A 632 7.57 39.20 6.28
CA ILE A 632 7.15 37.83 5.93
C ILE A 632 7.02 37.03 7.22
N ASP A 633 5.79 36.74 7.61
CA ASP A 633 5.45 35.82 8.70
C ASP A 633 4.79 34.55 8.16
N GLU A 634 4.30 33.70 9.05
CA GLU A 634 3.62 32.47 8.67
C GLU A 634 2.47 32.70 7.68
N HIS A 635 1.62 33.71 7.90
CA HIS A 635 0.44 33.97 7.06
C HIS A 635 0.86 34.38 5.64
N VAL A 636 1.88 35.24 5.52
CA VAL A 636 2.43 35.63 4.21
C VAL A 636 2.96 34.40 3.45
N ARG A 637 3.67 33.49 4.13
CA ARG A 637 4.15 32.25 3.49
C ARG A 637 3.00 31.36 3.03
N GLN A 638 1.94 31.27 3.82
CA GLN A 638 0.74 30.48 3.50
C GLN A 638 0.01 31.05 2.28
N ASP A 639 -0.17 32.36 2.22
CA ASP A 639 -0.86 33.01 1.11
C ASP A 639 -0.07 32.88 -0.21
N ARG A 640 1.25 33.02 -0.14
CA ARG A 640 2.16 32.77 -1.28
C ARG A 640 2.09 31.32 -1.75
N PHE A 641 2.12 30.36 -0.82
CA PHE A 641 1.97 28.94 -1.12
C PHE A 641 0.65 28.65 -1.85
N LYS A 642 -0.48 29.15 -1.31
CA LYS A 642 -1.81 29.00 -1.91
C LYS A 642 -1.86 29.58 -3.33
N ARG A 643 -1.33 30.80 -3.52
CA ARG A 643 -1.25 31.45 -4.85
C ARG A 643 -0.53 30.58 -5.87
N ILE A 644 0.67 30.09 -5.53
CA ILE A 644 1.46 29.23 -6.43
C ILE A 644 0.70 27.96 -6.75
N VAL A 645 0.21 27.24 -5.74
CA VAL A 645 -0.49 25.96 -5.92
C VAL A 645 -1.73 26.10 -6.81
N LEU A 646 -2.54 27.15 -6.60
CA LEU A 646 -3.73 27.41 -7.40
C LEU A 646 -3.40 27.72 -8.86
N GLU A 647 -2.40 28.57 -9.11
CA GLU A 647 -1.98 28.91 -10.47
C GLU A 647 -1.36 27.70 -11.19
N LEU A 648 -0.55 26.89 -10.51
CA LEU A 648 -0.01 25.65 -11.10
C LEU A 648 -1.13 24.64 -11.40
N GLN A 649 -2.11 24.49 -10.52
CA GLN A 649 -3.24 23.61 -10.79
C GLN A 649 -4.07 24.10 -11.98
N LYS A 650 -4.37 25.40 -12.05
CA LYS A 650 -5.10 26.01 -13.17
C LYS A 650 -4.38 25.81 -14.49
N ASN A 651 -3.05 25.76 -14.45
CA ASN A 651 -2.20 25.46 -15.59
C ASN A 651 -1.95 23.95 -15.78
N GLY A 652 -2.66 23.06 -15.08
CA GLY A 652 -2.66 21.61 -15.31
C GLY A 652 -1.33 20.92 -14.99
N PHE A 653 -0.64 21.34 -13.93
CA PHE A 653 0.52 20.61 -13.39
C PHE A 653 0.10 19.40 -12.55
N ASP A 654 0.89 18.33 -12.60
CA ASP A 654 0.82 17.28 -11.58
C ASP A 654 1.54 17.75 -10.31
N LEU A 655 0.76 17.87 -9.23
CA LEU A 655 1.20 18.37 -7.93
C LEU A 655 1.28 17.21 -6.94
N SER A 656 2.14 17.35 -5.92
CA SER A 656 2.16 16.43 -4.78
C SER A 656 0.79 16.26 -4.10
N ASP A 657 0.57 15.13 -3.43
CA ASP A 657 -0.71 14.83 -2.76
C ASP A 657 -1.03 15.84 -1.65
N TYR A 658 -0.01 16.34 -0.93
CA TYR A 658 -0.17 17.44 0.01
C TYR A 658 -0.71 18.72 -0.66
N ALA A 659 -0.12 19.12 -1.78
CA ALA A 659 -0.58 20.30 -2.52
C ALA A 659 -2.01 20.10 -3.09
N LYS A 660 -2.36 18.88 -3.53
CA LYS A 660 -3.73 18.52 -3.95
C LYS A 660 -4.73 18.69 -2.79
N LYS A 661 -4.38 18.22 -1.58
CA LYS A 661 -5.20 18.41 -0.38
C LYS A 661 -5.43 19.88 -0.06
N VAL A 662 -4.39 20.72 -0.11
CA VAL A 662 -4.52 22.16 0.15
C VAL A 662 -5.44 22.83 -0.87
N VAL A 663 -5.38 22.45 -2.14
CA VAL A 663 -6.35 22.92 -3.14
C VAL A 663 -7.78 22.57 -2.72
N GLU A 664 -8.04 21.34 -2.32
CA GLU A 664 -9.38 20.86 -1.94
C GLU A 664 -9.90 21.61 -0.70
N ASP A 665 -9.04 21.83 0.31
CA ASP A 665 -9.35 22.60 1.51
C ASP A 665 -9.73 24.05 1.17
N VAL A 666 -8.95 24.70 0.29
CA VAL A 666 -9.23 26.07 -0.18
C VAL A 666 -10.55 26.13 -0.97
N LYS A 667 -10.81 25.17 -1.86
CA LYS A 667 -12.05 25.12 -2.66
C LYS A 667 -13.29 24.83 -1.83
N SER A 668 -13.17 23.99 -0.80
CA SER A 668 -14.28 23.55 0.04
C SER A 668 -14.57 24.50 1.21
N GLY A 669 -13.72 25.51 1.44
CA GLY A 669 -13.83 26.42 2.58
C GLY A 669 -13.54 25.75 3.93
N LYS A 670 -13.15 24.46 3.94
CA LYS A 670 -12.73 23.74 5.13
C LYS A 670 -11.25 24.03 5.39
N GLY A 671 -10.93 24.63 6.54
CA GLY A 671 -9.55 24.66 7.02
C GLY A 671 -8.71 25.89 6.65
N ALA A 672 -9.31 27.07 6.45
CA ALA A 672 -8.57 28.33 6.25
C ALA A 672 -7.48 28.61 7.31
N GLU A 673 -7.58 28.00 8.50
CA GLU A 673 -6.60 28.10 9.60
C GLU A 673 -5.71 26.85 9.83
N LYS A 674 -6.03 25.69 9.21
CA LYS A 674 -5.37 24.40 9.49
C LYS A 674 -4.47 23.88 8.38
N SER A 675 -4.78 24.16 7.11
CA SER A 675 -4.13 23.54 5.95
C SER A 675 -2.73 24.06 5.61
N ALA A 676 -2.07 24.77 6.54
CA ALA A 676 -0.78 25.38 6.28
C ALA A 676 0.11 25.55 7.53
N ARG A 677 -0.04 24.65 8.51
CA ARG A 677 0.88 24.48 9.64
C ARG A 677 1.82 23.31 9.32
N PRO A 678 3.13 23.51 9.08
CA PRO A 678 4.08 22.40 9.13
C PRO A 678 4.31 21.92 10.58
N ASP A 679 3.91 22.72 11.58
CA ASP A 679 4.43 22.56 12.95
C ASP A 679 3.37 22.44 14.07
N ALA A 680 2.05 22.45 13.77
CA ALA A 680 1.07 22.82 14.80
C ALA A 680 -0.29 22.07 14.84
N ASP A 681 -0.47 20.88 14.28
CA ASP A 681 -1.71 20.10 14.51
C ASP A 681 -1.44 18.60 14.72
N GLU A 682 -0.84 18.28 15.88
CA GLU A 682 -1.27 17.11 16.64
C GLU A 682 -2.74 17.33 17.13
N PHE A 683 -3.55 16.26 17.11
CA PHE A 683 -4.89 16.08 17.72
C PHE A 683 -6.19 16.38 16.91
N GLN A 684 -6.88 15.25 16.59
CA GLN A 684 -8.35 14.95 16.54
C GLN A 684 -9.21 14.97 15.23
N THR A 685 -9.61 13.74 14.85
CA THR A 685 -10.90 13.07 14.45
C THR A 685 -11.80 13.49 13.26
N ALA A 686 -11.77 12.63 12.22
CA ALA A 686 -12.80 11.73 11.63
C ALA A 686 -13.99 12.19 10.73
N ASP A 687 -14.24 11.29 9.76
CA ASP A 687 -15.43 10.97 8.93
C ASP A 687 -15.76 11.75 7.62
N VAL A 688 -16.21 11.19 6.48
CA VAL A 688 -16.44 9.81 5.91
C VAL A 688 -16.86 9.96 4.41
N GLN A 689 -16.76 8.88 3.61
CA GLN A 689 -17.44 8.51 2.31
C GLN A 689 -16.80 8.95 0.96
N ALA A 690 -16.22 8.06 0.12
CA ALA A 690 -16.71 6.89 -0.67
C ALA A 690 -16.93 7.23 -2.17
N SER A 691 -16.15 6.69 -3.12
CA SER A 691 -16.45 5.53 -4.02
C SER A 691 -16.53 5.99 -5.49
N SER A 692 -16.20 5.26 -6.57
CA SER A 692 -15.35 4.09 -6.87
C SER A 692 -15.38 3.91 -8.42
N ALA A 693 -14.53 3.01 -8.93
CA ALA A 693 -14.04 2.98 -10.31
C ALA A 693 -14.74 2.01 -11.31
N ILE A 694 -14.21 2.07 -12.53
CA ILE A 694 -14.56 1.49 -13.84
C ILE A 694 -14.51 -0.07 -13.94
N ASN A 695 -15.14 -0.58 -15.02
CA ASN A 695 -15.20 -1.88 -15.76
C ASN A 695 -14.27 -3.11 -15.49
N ASN A 696 -14.87 -4.29 -15.24
CA ASN A 696 -15.18 -5.47 -16.12
C ASN A 696 -14.15 -6.40 -16.89
N GLY A 697 -14.17 -7.75 -16.62
CA GLY A 697 -13.68 -8.92 -17.46
C GLY A 697 -13.83 -10.40 -16.90
N ALA A 698 -14.54 -11.34 -17.60
CA ALA A 698 -15.41 -12.53 -17.23
C ALA A 698 -14.84 -13.87 -16.57
N LEU A 699 -15.58 -14.62 -15.68
CA LEU A 699 -16.04 -16.09 -15.64
C LEU A 699 -16.82 -16.73 -14.37
N GLN A 700 -17.98 -17.46 -14.57
CA GLN A 700 -18.95 -18.36 -13.76
C GLN A 700 -19.04 -18.51 -12.18
N ALA A 701 -20.26 -18.81 -11.61
CA ALA A 701 -20.59 -18.93 -10.15
C ALA A 701 -21.58 -20.03 -9.69
N GLU A 702 -21.41 -20.50 -8.44
CA GLU A 702 -22.33 -21.22 -7.52
C GLU A 702 -22.48 -20.41 -6.19
N ARG A 703 -23.69 -19.98 -5.74
CA ARG A 703 -23.96 -18.93 -4.71
C ARG A 703 -24.33 -19.38 -3.30
N LYS A 704 -24.04 -18.50 -2.30
CA LYS A 704 -24.74 -18.35 -1.00
C LYS A 704 -24.97 -16.87 -0.61
N GLU A 705 -26.02 -16.55 0.16
CA GLU A 705 -26.49 -15.18 0.54
C GLU A 705 -26.17 -14.77 2.00
N TYR A 706 -26.02 -13.45 2.28
CA TYR A 706 -25.60 -12.86 3.57
C TYR A 706 -26.24 -11.47 3.87
N ASP A 707 -26.24 -10.99 5.13
CA ASP A 707 -26.46 -9.58 5.60
C ASP A 707 -25.31 -9.23 6.61
N ASP A 708 -24.77 -8.03 6.82
CA ASP A 708 -25.23 -6.62 6.64
C ASP A 708 -24.61 -5.86 5.43
N LYS A 709 -23.88 -6.55 4.55
CA LYS A 709 -23.56 -6.11 3.18
C LYS A 709 -23.52 -7.36 2.30
N ARG A 710 -24.60 -7.62 1.55
CA ARG A 710 -24.85 -8.90 0.85
C ARG A 710 -23.79 -9.19 -0.21
N ARG A 711 -22.75 -9.97 0.14
CA ARG A 711 -21.67 -10.39 -0.77
C ARG A 711 -21.76 -11.89 -1.07
N ILE A 712 -22.34 -12.26 -2.19
CA ILE A 712 -22.44 -13.66 -2.58
C ILE A 712 -21.07 -14.17 -3.03
N VAL A 713 -20.53 -15.20 -2.37
CA VAL A 713 -19.28 -15.86 -2.77
C VAL A 713 -19.57 -17.12 -3.57
N PHE A 714 -18.75 -17.37 -4.59
CA PHE A 714 -18.88 -18.49 -5.49
C PHE A 714 -17.55 -18.98 -6.00
N ARG A 715 -17.51 -20.24 -6.45
CA ARG A 715 -16.30 -20.89 -6.98
C ARG A 715 -16.24 -20.82 -8.50
N PHE A 716 -15.09 -20.43 -9.03
CA PHE A 716 -14.73 -20.54 -10.43
C PHE A 716 -13.40 -21.29 -10.59
N GLY A 717 -13.46 -22.55 -11.03
CA GLY A 717 -12.29 -23.43 -11.04
C GLY A 717 -11.74 -23.67 -9.63
N ASN A 718 -10.50 -23.26 -9.38
CA ASN A 718 -9.87 -23.32 -8.05
C ASN A 718 -9.90 -21.99 -7.29
N GLU A 719 -10.54 -20.97 -7.87
CA GLU A 719 -10.62 -19.64 -7.30
C GLU A 719 -12.03 -19.34 -6.80
N PHE A 720 -12.12 -18.38 -5.89
CA PHE A 720 -13.38 -17.94 -5.29
C PHE A 720 -13.58 -16.48 -5.61
N TYR A 721 -14.82 -16.06 -5.79
CA TYR A 721 -15.18 -14.71 -6.20
C TYR A 721 -16.47 -14.27 -5.50
N GLY A 722 -16.58 -12.98 -5.17
CA GLY A 722 -17.64 -12.37 -4.41
C GLY A 722 -18.27 -11.19 -5.15
N THR A 723 -19.59 -11.06 -5.15
CA THR A 723 -20.29 -9.90 -5.79
C THR A 723 -21.16 -9.18 -4.78
N GLU A 724 -21.14 -7.84 -4.78
CA GLU A 724 -22.13 -7.04 -4.06
C GLU A 724 -23.47 -7.04 -4.81
N ASP A 725 -24.57 -7.15 -4.08
CA ASP A 725 -25.92 -7.25 -4.64
C ASP A 725 -26.34 -5.93 -5.33
N THR A 726 -25.99 -5.74 -6.61
CA THR A 726 -26.46 -4.59 -7.40
C THR A 726 -27.85 -4.83 -7.97
N GLY A 727 -28.87 -4.95 -7.11
CA GLY A 727 -30.30 -4.71 -7.44
C GLY A 727 -30.97 -5.47 -8.60
N GLN A 728 -30.30 -6.41 -9.27
CA GLN A 728 -30.84 -7.17 -10.41
C GLN A 728 -30.85 -8.69 -10.20
N ILE A 729 -30.38 -9.19 -9.06
CA ILE A 729 -30.38 -10.63 -8.76
C ILE A 729 -31.22 -10.82 -7.50
N SER A 730 -32.52 -11.08 -7.67
CA SER A 730 -33.40 -11.27 -6.52
C SER A 730 -32.97 -12.52 -5.71
N ALA A 731 -33.20 -12.44 -4.39
CA ALA A 731 -33.01 -13.53 -3.44
C ALA A 731 -33.62 -14.87 -3.90
N ALA A 732 -34.73 -14.78 -4.62
CA ALA A 732 -35.53 -15.91 -5.08
C ALA A 732 -34.86 -16.79 -6.16
N THR A 733 -33.80 -16.33 -6.84
CA THR A 733 -33.21 -17.09 -7.96
C THR A 733 -32.15 -18.13 -7.54
N PHE A 734 -31.81 -18.26 -6.25
CA PHE A 734 -30.74 -19.19 -5.81
C PHE A 734 -31.04 -20.00 -4.54
N ALA A 735 -32.10 -19.69 -3.78
CA ALA A 735 -32.31 -20.28 -2.47
C ALA A 735 -32.88 -21.73 -2.44
N ASP A 736 -33.28 -22.33 -3.57
CA ASP A 736 -34.08 -23.58 -3.55
C ASP A 736 -33.29 -24.91 -3.70
N GLY A 737 -32.23 -25.10 -2.91
CA GLY A 737 -31.63 -26.42 -2.67
C GLY A 737 -30.51 -26.32 -1.64
N VAL A 738 -30.54 -26.99 -0.48
CA VAL A 738 -30.39 -28.45 -0.27
C VAL A 738 -30.72 -28.76 1.22
N LEU A 739 -31.70 -29.61 1.56
CA LEU A 739 -31.67 -30.89 2.33
C LEU A 739 -33.03 -31.03 3.07
N ALA A 740 -33.67 -32.17 3.39
CA ALA A 740 -33.67 -33.55 2.93
C ALA A 740 -34.91 -34.28 3.53
N THR A 741 -35.53 -35.16 2.72
CA THR A 741 -36.27 -36.40 3.03
C THR A 741 -36.85 -36.68 4.45
N LYS A 742 -38.19 -36.85 4.57
CA LYS A 742 -38.93 -38.14 4.72
C LYS A 742 -40.39 -37.97 5.20
N THR A 743 -41.31 -38.66 4.49
CA THR A 743 -42.64 -39.20 4.91
C THR A 743 -43.67 -38.26 5.54
N THR A 744 -44.77 -37.95 4.86
CA THR A 744 -46.03 -38.73 4.79
C THR A 744 -47.04 -38.06 3.85
N GLY A 745 -47.77 -38.88 3.09
CA GLY A 745 -49.17 -38.69 2.68
C GLY A 745 -49.65 -37.36 2.08
N GLN A 746 -49.96 -37.42 0.77
CA GLN A 746 -50.99 -36.62 0.08
C GLN A 746 -50.77 -35.08 -0.02
N PHE A 747 -50.23 -34.63 -1.15
CA PHE A 747 -50.74 -33.41 -1.82
C PHE A 747 -50.39 -33.46 -3.32
N GLN A 748 -51.03 -34.41 -4.01
CA GLN A 748 -50.76 -34.77 -5.41
C GLN A 748 -51.68 -34.06 -6.42
N GLU A 749 -51.95 -32.76 -6.27
CA GLU A 749 -52.90 -32.06 -7.16
C GLU A 749 -52.40 -30.75 -7.82
N TYR A 750 -51.24 -30.20 -7.45
CA TYR A 750 -50.84 -28.86 -7.93
C TYR A 750 -49.77 -28.81 -9.05
N LEU A 751 -49.10 -29.92 -9.37
CA LEU A 751 -48.05 -29.98 -10.41
C LEU A 751 -48.54 -30.51 -11.78
N SER A 752 -49.83 -30.47 -12.08
CA SER A 752 -50.39 -31.03 -13.33
C SER A 752 -50.82 -30.00 -14.39
N ILE A 753 -50.62 -28.69 -14.19
CA ILE A 753 -51.18 -27.65 -15.07
C ILE A 753 -50.12 -26.95 -15.97
N GLN A 754 -48.98 -26.49 -15.46
CA GLN A 754 -47.98 -25.77 -16.28
C GLN A 754 -47.19 -26.67 -17.27
N ALA A 755 -46.88 -27.93 -16.88
CA ALA A 755 -46.24 -28.91 -17.78
C ALA A 755 -47.20 -29.48 -18.84
N ARG A 756 -48.52 -29.22 -18.71
CA ARG A 756 -49.55 -29.51 -19.74
C ARG A 756 -49.65 -28.39 -20.77
N VAL A 757 -49.47 -27.12 -20.41
CA VAL A 757 -49.60 -25.96 -21.33
C VAL A 757 -48.44 -25.85 -22.32
N SER A 758 -47.19 -26.03 -21.89
CA SER A 758 -46.01 -25.92 -22.77
C SER A 758 -45.90 -27.08 -23.80
N ARG A 759 -46.32 -28.29 -23.40
CA ARG A 759 -46.48 -29.43 -24.32
C ARG A 759 -47.67 -29.27 -25.28
N TYR A 760 -48.70 -28.52 -24.91
CA TYR A 760 -49.84 -28.24 -25.76
C TYR A 760 -49.52 -27.18 -26.83
N LEU A 761 -48.79 -26.11 -26.48
CA LEU A 761 -48.39 -25.06 -27.42
C LEU A 761 -47.43 -25.58 -28.50
N SER A 762 -46.45 -26.40 -28.12
CA SER A 762 -45.45 -26.93 -29.06
C SER A 762 -46.08 -27.87 -30.10
N ARG A 763 -47.01 -28.74 -29.68
CA ARG A 763 -47.74 -29.67 -30.56
C ARG A 763 -48.78 -28.98 -31.44
N SER A 764 -49.37 -27.88 -30.93
CA SER A 764 -50.29 -27.01 -31.66
C SER A 764 -49.58 -26.24 -32.78
N ILE A 765 -48.39 -25.68 -32.50
CA ILE A 765 -47.56 -24.98 -33.50
C ILE A 765 -47.07 -25.95 -34.59
N GLU A 766 -46.83 -27.22 -34.25
CA GLU A 766 -46.44 -28.25 -35.20
C GLU A 766 -47.60 -28.67 -36.14
N VAL A 767 -48.81 -28.91 -35.62
CA VAL A 767 -50.02 -29.15 -36.45
C VAL A 767 -50.34 -27.96 -37.37
N LEU A 768 -50.15 -26.73 -36.87
CA LEU A 768 -50.32 -25.50 -37.66
C LEU A 768 -49.30 -25.41 -38.81
N ARG A 769 -48.06 -25.87 -38.58
CA ARG A 769 -46.97 -25.89 -39.56
C ARG A 769 -47.09 -27.03 -40.59
N THR A 770 -47.60 -28.20 -40.22
CA THR A 770 -47.55 -29.41 -41.07
C THR A 770 -48.88 -29.80 -41.72
N GLU A 771 -50.03 -29.49 -41.12
CA GLU A 771 -51.36 -29.89 -41.63
C GLU A 771 -52.27 -28.71 -42.01
N GLY A 772 -51.80 -27.47 -41.79
CA GLY A 772 -52.48 -26.24 -42.17
C GLY A 772 -53.57 -25.77 -41.19
N LEU A 773 -54.02 -24.53 -41.41
CA LEU A 773 -54.88 -23.79 -40.47
C LEU A 773 -56.24 -24.47 -40.20
N GLY A 774 -56.81 -25.17 -41.18
CA GLY A 774 -58.10 -25.87 -41.03
C GLY A 774 -58.04 -27.07 -40.07
N ALA A 775 -56.99 -27.89 -40.19
CA ALA A 775 -56.78 -29.06 -39.31
C ALA A 775 -56.44 -28.65 -37.87
N PHE A 776 -55.76 -27.52 -37.71
CA PHE A 776 -55.46 -26.91 -36.42
C PHE A 776 -56.74 -26.46 -35.68
N VAL A 777 -57.64 -25.74 -36.36
CA VAL A 777 -58.90 -25.26 -35.78
C VAL A 777 -59.79 -26.43 -35.35
N ASP A 778 -59.89 -27.48 -36.17
CA ASP A 778 -60.80 -28.60 -35.91
C ASP A 778 -60.28 -29.55 -34.80
N LYS A 779 -58.96 -29.73 -34.68
CA LYS A 779 -58.34 -30.56 -33.62
C LYS A 779 -58.18 -29.83 -32.28
N VAL A 780 -57.94 -28.52 -32.29
CA VAL A 780 -57.80 -27.72 -31.06
C VAL A 780 -59.17 -27.31 -30.51
N GLY A 781 -60.13 -26.97 -31.38
CA GLY A 781 -61.50 -26.57 -30.99
C GLY A 781 -62.32 -27.68 -30.32
N LYS A 782 -62.10 -28.96 -30.67
CA LYS A 782 -62.77 -30.11 -30.04
C LYS A 782 -62.34 -30.37 -28.58
N ARG A 783 -61.22 -29.78 -28.15
CA ARG A 783 -60.61 -30.03 -26.82
C ARG A 783 -60.75 -28.86 -25.83
N LEU A 784 -61.31 -27.74 -26.24
CA LEU A 784 -61.59 -26.61 -25.35
C LEU A 784 -62.86 -26.87 -24.53
N LYS A 785 -62.84 -26.50 -23.25
CA LYS A 785 -64.06 -26.47 -22.41
C LYS A 785 -65.02 -25.40 -22.92
N PRO A 786 -66.35 -25.51 -22.71
CA PRO A 786 -67.33 -24.54 -23.22
C PRO A 786 -66.99 -23.07 -22.89
N THR A 787 -66.51 -22.81 -21.67
CA THR A 787 -66.11 -21.47 -21.19
C THR A 787 -64.85 -20.90 -21.85
N GLN A 788 -64.04 -21.73 -22.52
CA GLN A 788 -62.83 -21.30 -23.22
C GLN A 788 -63.09 -21.02 -24.71
N LYS A 789 -64.23 -21.47 -25.25
CA LYS A 789 -64.63 -21.21 -26.64
C LYS A 789 -65.15 -19.78 -26.83
N GLU A 790 -65.59 -19.11 -25.78
CA GLU A 790 -66.14 -17.73 -25.84
C GLU A 790 -65.06 -16.64 -26.00
N HIS A 791 -63.78 -16.93 -25.67
CA HIS A 791 -62.66 -15.99 -25.81
C HIS A 791 -61.71 -16.30 -26.96
N PHE A 792 -62.00 -17.37 -27.73
CA PHE A 792 -61.22 -17.77 -28.89
C PHE A 792 -62.00 -17.41 -30.17
N VAL A 793 -62.11 -16.11 -30.44
CA VAL A 793 -62.72 -15.60 -31.68
C VAL A 793 -61.61 -15.24 -32.66
N LEU A 794 -61.35 -16.14 -33.60
CA LEU A 794 -60.67 -15.80 -34.84
C LEU A 794 -61.76 -15.43 -35.85
N ASP A 795 -62.08 -14.15 -35.95
CA ASP A 795 -62.74 -13.65 -37.16
C ASP A 795 -61.67 -13.57 -38.25
N SER A 796 -61.96 -14.16 -39.41
CA SER A 796 -61.17 -14.14 -40.64
C SER A 796 -60.98 -12.73 -41.25
N THR A 797 -61.25 -11.66 -40.51
CA THR A 797 -61.15 -10.29 -41.01
C THR A 797 -60.41 -9.37 -40.04
N GLY A 798 -59.19 -8.96 -40.43
CA GLY A 798 -58.62 -7.68 -39.99
C GLY A 798 -57.54 -7.70 -38.91
N VAL A 799 -56.29 -7.51 -39.35
CA VAL A 799 -55.16 -7.05 -38.53
C VAL A 799 -55.42 -5.59 -38.10
N SER A 800 -55.91 -5.34 -36.89
CA SER A 800 -55.97 -3.96 -36.33
C SER A 800 -56.07 -3.88 -34.80
N GLY A 801 -55.50 -4.85 -34.07
CA GLY A 801 -55.50 -4.87 -32.59
C GLY A 801 -54.15 -5.04 -31.91
N LEU A 802 -53.07 -5.31 -32.65
CA LEU A 802 -51.73 -5.59 -32.10
C LEU A 802 -50.82 -4.35 -32.00
N GLU A 803 -51.21 -3.20 -32.55
CA GLU A 803 -50.36 -2.01 -32.59
C GLU A 803 -50.41 -1.12 -31.33
N LYS A 804 -51.27 -1.41 -30.34
CA LYS A 804 -51.49 -0.46 -29.23
C LYS A 804 -50.77 -0.75 -27.91
N ASN A 805 -50.11 -1.89 -27.71
CA ASN A 805 -49.60 -2.22 -26.36
C ASN A 805 -48.18 -2.83 -26.22
N TYR A 806 -47.37 -3.01 -27.27
CA TYR A 806 -45.98 -3.47 -27.07
C TYR A 806 -44.99 -2.85 -28.08
N PRO A 807 -44.31 -1.73 -27.72
CA PRO A 807 -43.24 -1.12 -28.53
C PRO A 807 -41.90 -1.89 -28.50
N ILE A 808 -41.78 -2.94 -27.69
CA ILE A 808 -40.50 -3.62 -27.40
C ILE A 808 -40.07 -4.60 -28.50
N ALA A 809 -41.00 -5.06 -29.36
CA ALA A 809 -40.67 -6.00 -30.45
C ALA A 809 -39.86 -5.37 -31.60
N MET A 810 -39.79 -4.04 -31.71
CA MET A 810 -39.00 -3.35 -32.75
C MET A 810 -37.56 -3.03 -32.32
N HIS A 811 -37.21 -3.15 -31.04
CA HIS A 811 -35.85 -2.87 -30.57
C HIS A 811 -34.87 -4.03 -30.84
N MET A 812 -35.39 -5.25 -30.97
CA MET A 812 -34.57 -6.47 -31.15
C MET A 812 -34.19 -6.79 -32.60
N LEU A 813 -34.59 -5.96 -33.57
CA LEU A 813 -34.29 -6.21 -35.00
C LEU A 813 -33.26 -5.24 -35.61
N ASN A 814 -32.72 -4.26 -34.86
CA ASN A 814 -32.01 -3.10 -35.45
C ASN A 814 -30.52 -2.88 -35.12
N ASP A 815 -29.82 -3.75 -34.37
CA ASP A 815 -28.38 -3.53 -34.08
C ASP A 815 -27.44 -4.17 -35.12
N GLY A 816 -27.49 -3.60 -36.34
CA GLY A 816 -26.69 -4.02 -37.48
C GLY A 816 -25.96 -2.90 -38.22
N PHE A 817 -25.58 -1.78 -37.61
CA PHE A 817 -24.70 -0.78 -38.27
C PHE A 817 -23.75 -0.05 -37.30
N ASN A 818 -22.45 -0.30 -37.44
CA ASN A 818 -21.39 0.35 -36.64
C ASN A 818 -21.31 1.86 -36.93
N GLY A 819 -21.63 2.68 -35.93
CA GLY A 819 -21.29 4.11 -35.87
C GLY A 819 -22.45 5.10 -36.00
N TYR A 820 -23.71 4.65 -36.13
CA TYR A 820 -24.90 5.53 -36.23
C TYR A 820 -26.06 5.05 -35.35
N ASN A 821 -26.77 6.01 -34.72
CA ASN A 821 -28.01 5.77 -33.96
C ASN A 821 -29.22 6.29 -34.74
N ILE A 822 -30.33 5.53 -34.79
CA ILE A 822 -31.61 5.99 -35.34
C ILE A 822 -32.56 6.36 -34.21
N ILE A 823 -32.94 7.62 -34.14
CA ILE A 823 -33.88 8.14 -33.14
C ILE A 823 -35.17 8.61 -33.80
N LYS A 824 -36.30 8.51 -33.08
CA LYS A 824 -37.59 9.06 -33.51
C LYS A 824 -37.80 10.42 -32.83
N ALA A 825 -38.00 11.47 -33.63
CA ALA A 825 -38.30 12.80 -33.12
C ALA A 825 -39.48 13.41 -33.87
N GLY A 826 -40.55 13.73 -33.14
CA GLY A 826 -41.83 14.16 -33.73
C GLY A 826 -42.43 13.10 -34.65
N SER A 827 -42.83 13.50 -35.86
CA SER A 827 -43.43 12.63 -36.87
C SER A 827 -42.42 11.92 -37.80
N GLY A 828 -41.11 12.02 -37.53
CA GLY A 828 -40.06 11.45 -38.37
C GLY A 828 -38.94 10.73 -37.60
N PHE A 829 -38.03 10.11 -38.35
CA PHE A 829 -36.84 9.39 -37.86
C PHE A 829 -35.56 10.06 -38.35
N PHE A 830 -34.51 9.99 -37.53
CA PHE A 830 -33.22 10.63 -37.77
C PHE A 830 -32.05 9.69 -37.46
N GLY A 831 -31.07 9.62 -38.35
CA GLY A 831 -29.83 8.87 -38.19
C GLY A 831 -28.66 9.78 -37.82
N ILE A 832 -28.00 9.52 -36.69
CA ILE A 832 -26.97 10.40 -36.08
C ILE A 832 -25.67 9.61 -35.91
N LYS A 833 -24.54 10.18 -36.32
CA LYS A 833 -23.23 9.54 -36.14
C LYS A 833 -22.78 9.64 -34.68
N HIS A 834 -22.22 8.55 -34.16
CA HIS A 834 -21.67 8.51 -32.79
C HIS A 834 -20.64 9.63 -32.56
N GLY A 835 -20.78 10.39 -31.46
CA GLY A 835 -19.80 11.37 -31.00
C GLY A 835 -19.95 12.81 -31.53
N TYR A 836 -20.98 13.11 -32.35
CA TYR A 836 -21.24 14.47 -32.87
C TYR A 836 -22.51 15.09 -32.24
N PRO A 837 -22.53 16.41 -31.96
CA PRO A 837 -23.71 17.09 -31.43
C PRO A 837 -24.83 17.17 -32.48
N PHE A 838 -26.07 16.93 -32.05
CA PHE A 838 -27.26 16.96 -32.92
C PHE A 838 -27.86 18.37 -32.98
N ASP A 839 -27.96 18.94 -34.19
CA ASP A 839 -28.51 20.27 -34.45
C ASP A 839 -29.82 20.16 -35.26
N PHE A 840 -30.94 20.55 -34.65
CA PHE A 840 -32.29 20.41 -35.22
C PHE A 840 -32.53 21.35 -36.42
N GLU A 841 -31.86 22.49 -36.51
CA GLU A 841 -32.10 23.48 -37.57
C GLU A 841 -31.42 23.06 -38.89
N LYS A 842 -30.27 22.39 -38.81
CA LYS A 842 -29.53 21.91 -40.00
C LYS A 842 -30.08 20.62 -40.59
N ALA A 843 -30.88 19.85 -39.84
CA ALA A 843 -31.43 18.58 -40.30
C ALA A 843 -32.61 18.74 -41.29
N ASP A 844 -33.24 19.92 -41.34
CA ASP A 844 -34.44 20.16 -42.16
C ASP A 844 -34.18 20.81 -43.53
N THR A 845 -32.96 21.32 -43.77
CA THR A 845 -32.64 22.05 -45.02
C THR A 845 -32.10 21.15 -46.14
N GLY A 846 -31.91 19.86 -45.88
CA GLY A 846 -31.49 18.87 -46.89
C GLY A 846 -30.05 19.04 -47.41
N GLN A 847 -29.30 20.03 -46.91
CA GLN A 847 -27.88 20.19 -47.17
C GLN A 847 -27.11 19.68 -45.96
N THR A 848 -26.60 18.45 -46.05
CA THR A 848 -25.72 17.88 -45.01
C THR A 848 -24.43 17.40 -45.66
N GLU A 849 -23.30 17.78 -45.08
CA GLU A 849 -22.00 17.18 -45.40
C GLU A 849 -22.03 15.68 -45.04
N PRO A 850 -21.19 14.84 -45.68
CA PRO A 850 -21.17 13.41 -45.41
C PRO A 850 -20.92 13.14 -43.92
N GLY A 851 -21.96 12.69 -43.22
CA GLY A 851 -21.84 12.07 -41.90
C GLY A 851 -22.32 12.85 -40.68
N VAL A 852 -23.14 13.89 -40.82
CA VAL A 852 -23.63 14.64 -39.64
C VAL A 852 -25.09 14.34 -39.22
N CYS A 853 -26.06 14.13 -40.14
CA CYS A 853 -27.44 13.70 -39.77
C CYS A 853 -28.30 13.30 -41.00
N PHE A 854 -29.16 12.28 -40.92
CA PHE A 854 -30.09 11.87 -42.00
C PHE A 854 -31.56 11.79 -41.56
N LYS A 855 -32.50 12.50 -42.20
CA LYS A 855 -33.95 12.46 -41.90
C LYS A 855 -34.74 11.55 -42.85
N GLY A 856 -35.76 10.85 -42.34
CA GLY A 856 -36.72 10.03 -43.09
C GLY A 856 -38.07 9.87 -42.37
N LYS A 857 -39.12 9.45 -43.08
CA LYS A 857 -40.46 9.20 -42.50
C LYS A 857 -40.55 7.82 -41.86
N THR A 858 -39.70 6.89 -42.30
CA THR A 858 -39.57 5.55 -41.74
C THR A 858 -38.11 5.22 -41.46
N VAL A 859 -37.87 4.23 -40.59
CA VAL A 859 -36.52 3.76 -40.24
C VAL A 859 -35.75 3.29 -41.48
N LYS A 860 -36.40 2.54 -42.39
CA LYS A 860 -35.80 2.04 -43.64
C LYS A 860 -35.33 3.16 -44.57
N GLU A 861 -36.04 4.30 -44.61
CA GLU A 861 -35.62 5.44 -45.43
C GLU A 861 -34.35 6.11 -44.89
N VAL A 862 -34.20 6.16 -43.56
CA VAL A 862 -33.00 6.69 -42.90
C VAL A 862 -31.81 5.76 -43.13
N GLU A 863 -32.01 4.45 -43.00
CA GLU A 863 -30.98 3.43 -43.26
C GLU A 863 -30.46 3.48 -44.71
N ALA A 864 -31.36 3.55 -45.69
CA ALA A 864 -30.98 3.63 -47.10
C ALA A 864 -30.14 4.87 -47.43
N ARG A 865 -30.39 6.00 -46.74
CA ARG A 865 -29.63 7.25 -46.92
C ARG A 865 -28.25 7.20 -46.27
N ILE A 866 -28.13 6.59 -45.08
CA ILE A 866 -26.84 6.32 -44.44
C ILE A 866 -25.97 5.44 -45.36
N LEU A 867 -26.55 4.36 -45.90
CA LEU A 867 -25.86 3.45 -46.83
C LEU A 867 -25.42 4.14 -48.13
N ALA A 868 -26.28 4.97 -48.73
CA ALA A 868 -25.94 5.70 -49.94
C ALA A 868 -24.83 6.74 -49.72
N SER A 869 -24.73 7.32 -48.52
CA SER A 869 -23.66 8.26 -48.16
C SER A 869 -22.34 7.57 -47.81
N LEU A 870 -22.36 6.35 -47.26
CA LEU A 870 -21.14 5.58 -46.97
C LEU A 870 -20.50 5.01 -48.25
N ASN A 871 -21.29 4.83 -49.32
CA ASN A 871 -20.83 4.32 -50.61
C ASN A 871 -20.32 5.41 -51.60
N LYS A 872 -20.58 6.70 -51.34
CA LYS A 872 -20.04 7.84 -52.10
C LYS A 872 -18.78 8.34 -51.44
#